data_AF-A0A922L6C6-F1
#
_entry.id   AF-A0A922L6C6-F1
#
_cell.length_a   1.000
_cell.length_b   1.000
_cell.length_c   1.000
_cell.angle_alpha   90.00
_cell.angle_beta   90.00
_cell.angle_gamma   90.00
#
_symmetry.space_group_name_H-M   'P 1'
#
loop_
_entity.id
_entity.type
_entity.pdbx_description
1 polymer ?
#
loop_
_entity_poly.entity_id
_entity_poly.type
_entity_poly.pdbx_seq_one_letter_code
_entity_poly.pdbx_strand_id
1 'polypeptide(L)'
;MLPFIPLEMFSSSITTTKLMAIIIIITILITVFMAIIISSWIRNHLKCLCQRGISGNNDSIFVQSKSSLTNENQHKQQLRQRQWKSSKNNNNNNNDIKDSSLKMELSMKKIIEKFFQKLYRKFFRPNKLEQSIGLLKVDRLSSLENVYHLPYAPGPFTLPIIGNLFQLAKYSNNPWVGFDNFRQQFGPICRLQLGRFPTVLISSVETMREVLITKGEHFANRPHFNRHALYFDMDRQNALALCDWTDVHKQRRSIAHAAVIPRFGTQTFQRLSGCIRIANQRLLQQIRRNDDSSSSGNGMKILQKQSIIQLSCQIFFHFLLDKDIVDSEREGMNCGSKIDDSLKSFVEIAEKFDYIFSDINEMYISDFLPFLQYFTPIRRYFHSLYQCSTWIFRQVEQIVLERFEQLCLKRKQQKIIDNGNGKISGVTSDIDKSSSSTSEINCDERFVDRILLQKQYKSSAKFLDFILEHYLENERTMQWNEMMYEIGDLVGGNSAVGNLLFRLLGHLAINPEAQQQLYDQVKSIAIEKEESIVNLNEEAKARRQKNVQPMIMIEDQHRLPLVTAAIMETLRLTLSPIVPHLSRWDTSIQGYFIPKGTMILFNIYHLNLSEKLYPNPFKFDPKRFITDDGSVLKPDHFFPFSHGRRSCLGYKMVNTIISTTVANLLLEYRLTSLSLENHKQIERMLQPKGSLALPYRPGDCYNIGLISRN
;
A
#
# COMPACT_ATOMS: atom_id res chain seq x y z
N MET A 1 38.31 21.87 -11.28
CA MET A 1 39.03 22.93 -10.56
C MET A 1 38.55 24.28 -11.06
N LEU A 2 37.85 25.03 -10.20
CA LEU A 2 37.58 26.46 -10.32
C LEU A 2 37.49 26.96 -8.86
N PRO A 3 38.25 27.99 -8.46
CA PRO A 3 38.61 28.21 -7.06
C PRO A 3 37.58 29.04 -6.28
N PHE A 4 37.72 28.95 -4.96
CA PHE A 4 37.11 29.80 -3.93
C PHE A 4 37.05 31.29 -4.33
N ILE A 5 35.88 31.91 -4.13
CA ILE A 5 35.74 33.37 -4.03
C ILE A 5 35.21 33.67 -2.61
N PRO A 6 35.91 34.50 -1.80
CA PRO A 6 35.44 34.89 -0.48
C PRO A 6 34.25 35.84 -0.59
N LEU A 7 33.26 35.63 0.28
CA LEU A 7 32.01 36.40 0.35
C LEU A 7 32.17 37.60 1.30
N GLU A 8 33.17 38.44 1.06
CA GLU A 8 33.32 39.75 1.71
C GLU A 8 33.80 40.75 0.67
N MET A 9 32.86 41.43 0.01
CA MET A 9 32.98 42.75 -0.63
C MET A 9 31.81 42.96 -1.62
N PHE A 10 30.65 43.38 -1.12
CA PHE A 10 29.68 44.11 -1.96
C PHE A 10 28.94 45.16 -1.11
N SER A 11 29.66 46.22 -0.76
CA SER A 11 29.06 47.53 -0.52
C SER A 11 28.90 48.26 -1.86
N SER A 12 27.74 48.90 -2.04
CA SER A 12 27.36 49.87 -3.08
C SER A 12 26.74 49.35 -4.40
N SER A 13 25.45 49.70 -4.55
CA SER A 13 24.67 49.89 -5.79
C SER A 13 24.61 48.75 -6.81
N ILE A 14 23.77 47.75 -6.52
CA ILE A 14 23.15 46.95 -7.59
C ILE A 14 21.96 47.75 -8.11
N THR A 15 22.10 48.35 -9.30
CA THR A 15 20.96 48.97 -9.99
C THR A 15 19.92 47.90 -10.32
N THR A 16 18.65 48.23 -10.06
CA THR A 16 17.45 47.36 -10.24
C THR A 16 17.40 46.65 -11.60
N THR A 17 18.00 47.22 -12.63
CA THR A 17 18.11 46.64 -13.98
C THR A 17 18.98 45.38 -14.02
N LYS A 18 20.09 45.33 -13.26
CA LYS A 18 20.97 44.15 -13.21
C LYS A 18 20.33 43.01 -12.41
N LEU A 19 19.60 43.32 -11.34
CA LEU A 19 18.85 42.33 -10.56
C LEU A 19 17.69 41.73 -11.38
N MET A 20 16.94 42.55 -12.12
CA MET A 20 15.88 42.07 -13.02
C MET A 20 16.46 41.24 -14.17
N ALA A 21 17.60 41.63 -14.74
CA ALA A 21 18.27 40.83 -15.76
C ALA A 21 18.73 39.46 -15.22
N ILE A 22 19.29 39.41 -14.01
CA ILE A 22 19.68 38.16 -13.35
C ILE A 22 18.46 37.29 -13.08
N ILE A 23 17.35 37.86 -12.59
CA ILE A 23 16.10 37.13 -12.34
C ILE A 23 15.51 36.59 -13.66
N ILE A 24 15.52 37.39 -14.73
CA ILE A 24 15.04 36.97 -16.06
C ILE A 24 15.93 35.85 -16.62
N ILE A 25 17.26 35.97 -16.51
CA ILE A 25 18.20 34.94 -16.96
C ILE A 25 18.02 33.65 -16.15
N ILE A 26 17.88 33.73 -14.83
CA ILE A 26 17.60 32.56 -13.96
C ILE A 26 16.25 31.94 -14.34
N THR A 27 15.22 32.75 -14.60
CA THR A 27 13.88 32.26 -14.99
C THR A 27 13.92 31.58 -16.36
N ILE A 28 14.66 32.13 -17.32
CA ILE A 28 14.87 31.56 -18.65
C ILE A 28 15.69 30.25 -18.55
N LEU A 29 16.74 30.23 -17.74
CA LEU A 29 17.54 29.02 -17.52
C LEU A 29 16.71 27.92 -16.84
N ILE A 30 15.89 28.27 -15.84
CA ILE A 30 14.97 27.33 -15.19
C ILE A 30 13.93 26.82 -16.19
N THR A 31 13.33 27.68 -17.02
CA THR A 31 12.33 27.24 -18.01
C THR A 31 12.92 26.39 -19.11
N VAL A 32 14.11 26.72 -19.63
CA VAL A 32 14.83 25.91 -20.62
C VAL A 32 15.26 24.58 -20.01
N PHE A 33 15.78 24.58 -18.78
CA PHE A 33 16.19 23.34 -18.08
C PHE A 33 14.98 22.45 -17.77
N MET A 34 13.86 23.03 -17.33
CA MET A 34 12.60 22.33 -17.16
C MET A 34 12.07 21.78 -18.49
N ALA A 35 12.17 22.54 -19.58
CA ALA A 35 11.77 22.07 -20.91
C ALA A 35 12.67 20.92 -21.41
N ILE A 36 13.96 20.92 -21.10
CA ILE A 36 14.89 19.83 -21.45
C ILE A 36 14.58 18.58 -20.61
N ILE A 37 14.36 18.73 -19.30
CA ILE A 37 13.97 17.62 -18.42
C ILE A 37 12.62 17.04 -18.87
N ILE A 38 11.63 17.90 -19.12
CA ILE A 38 10.31 17.49 -19.59
C ILE A 38 10.40 16.85 -20.98
N SER A 39 11.22 17.36 -21.91
CA SER A 39 11.40 16.80 -23.24
C SER A 39 12.14 15.45 -23.23
N SER A 40 13.17 15.31 -22.40
CA SER A 40 13.90 14.07 -22.20
C SER A 40 13.03 13.03 -21.51
N TRP A 41 12.22 13.47 -20.54
CA TRP A 41 11.26 12.62 -19.82
C TRP A 41 10.10 12.19 -20.73
N ILE A 42 9.47 13.11 -21.47
CA ILE A 42 8.44 12.80 -22.47
C ILE A 42 8.97 11.81 -23.51
N ARG A 43 10.20 11.96 -24.00
CA ARG A 43 10.79 10.99 -24.94
C ARG A 43 10.99 9.60 -24.33
N ASN A 44 11.42 9.51 -23.08
CA ASN A 44 11.61 8.22 -22.41
C ASN A 44 10.28 7.59 -21.96
N HIS A 45 9.32 8.42 -21.56
CA HIS A 45 8.01 7.98 -21.08
C HIS A 45 7.04 7.67 -22.23
N LEU A 46 7.11 8.37 -23.37
CA LEU A 46 6.40 8.02 -24.59
C LEU A 46 6.98 6.76 -25.25
N LYS A 47 8.30 6.53 -25.20
CA LYS A 47 8.85 5.21 -25.59
C LYS A 47 8.31 4.09 -24.72
N CYS A 48 8.17 4.33 -23.41
CA CYS A 48 7.60 3.37 -22.47
C CYS A 48 6.08 3.20 -22.65
N LEU A 49 5.35 4.25 -23.04
CA LEU A 49 3.89 4.21 -23.29
C LEU A 49 3.53 3.66 -24.69
N CYS A 50 4.31 3.94 -25.73
CA CYS A 50 4.12 3.38 -27.07
C CYS A 50 4.47 1.89 -27.13
N GLN A 51 5.47 1.42 -26.38
CA GLN A 51 5.73 -0.02 -26.20
C GLN A 51 4.68 -0.70 -25.28
N ARG A 52 3.94 0.06 -24.47
CA ARG A 52 2.87 -0.45 -23.57
C ARG A 52 1.45 -0.18 -24.08
N GLY A 53 1.30 0.33 -25.31
CA GLY A 53 0.03 0.86 -25.83
C GLY A 53 -0.36 0.39 -27.23
N ILE A 54 0.46 -0.42 -27.92
CA ILE A 54 0.09 -1.00 -29.23
C ILE A 54 0.59 -2.46 -29.28
N SER A 55 -0.21 -3.37 -28.73
CA SER A 55 -0.39 -4.73 -29.26
C SER A 55 -1.69 -5.32 -28.69
N GLY A 56 -2.82 -4.68 -29.02
CA GLY A 56 -4.13 -5.28 -28.93
C GLY A 56 -4.64 -5.45 -30.36
N ASN A 57 -4.74 -6.70 -30.80
CA ASN A 57 -5.28 -7.10 -32.10
C ASN A 57 -6.58 -6.34 -32.43
N ASN A 58 -6.56 -5.61 -33.53
CA ASN A 58 -7.73 -5.30 -34.35
C ASN A 58 -7.31 -5.43 -35.82
N ASP A 59 -6.89 -6.64 -36.20
CA ASP A 59 -6.81 -7.06 -37.60
C ASP A 59 -7.94 -8.07 -37.85
N SER A 60 -9.11 -7.54 -38.14
CA SER A 60 -10.09 -8.12 -39.07
C SER A 60 -11.29 -7.18 -39.12
N ILE A 61 -11.83 -7.01 -40.34
CA ILE A 61 -12.93 -6.09 -40.70
C ILE A 61 -12.45 -4.66 -40.99
N PHE A 62 -11.85 -4.46 -42.18
CA PHE A 62 -12.34 -3.52 -43.21
C PHE A 62 -11.31 -3.49 -44.37
N VAL A 63 -11.46 -4.45 -45.29
CA VAL A 63 -11.01 -4.27 -46.68
C VAL A 63 -12.23 -3.72 -47.42
N GLN A 64 -12.22 -2.42 -47.74
CA GLN A 64 -12.66 -1.90 -49.05
C GLN A 64 -12.66 -0.35 -49.07
N SER A 65 -12.40 0.17 -50.27
CA SER A 65 -12.48 1.57 -50.73
C SER A 65 -11.31 2.51 -50.38
N LYS A 66 -10.24 2.38 -51.18
CA LYS A 66 -9.51 3.55 -51.66
C LYS A 66 -10.45 4.35 -52.57
N SER A 67 -10.65 5.63 -52.29
CA SER A 67 -10.55 6.76 -53.24
C SER A 67 -11.27 8.01 -52.72
N SER A 68 -10.73 9.16 -53.12
CA SER A 68 -11.30 10.52 -53.08
C SER A 68 -11.06 11.39 -51.85
N LEU A 69 -10.84 12.67 -52.16
CA LEU A 69 -10.82 13.89 -51.31
C LEU A 69 -9.45 14.40 -50.83
N THR A 70 -8.61 14.70 -51.82
CA THR A 70 -7.81 15.94 -51.85
C THR A 70 -8.72 17.14 -52.18
N ASN A 71 -8.81 18.15 -51.30
CA ASN A 71 -8.91 19.59 -51.68
C ASN A 71 -9.10 20.61 -50.52
N GLU A 72 -9.18 20.24 -49.25
CA GLU A 72 -9.43 21.24 -48.18
C GLU A 72 -8.18 21.87 -47.52
N ASN A 73 -6.97 21.38 -47.83
CA ASN A 73 -5.74 21.84 -47.15
C ASN A 73 -4.94 22.93 -47.88
N GLN A 74 -5.30 23.30 -49.12
CA GLN A 74 -4.61 24.39 -49.84
C GLN A 74 -5.25 25.78 -49.62
N HIS A 75 -6.52 25.88 -49.19
CA HIS A 75 -7.17 27.18 -49.02
C HIS A 75 -6.87 27.87 -47.68
N LYS A 76 -6.58 27.11 -46.61
CA LYS A 76 -6.26 27.64 -45.26
C LYS A 76 -4.81 28.14 -45.10
N GLN A 77 -3.91 27.77 -46.01
CA GLN A 77 -2.52 28.28 -46.03
C GLN A 77 -2.37 29.65 -46.70
N GLN A 78 -3.26 30.04 -47.63
CA GLN A 78 -3.21 31.35 -48.28
C GLN A 78 -3.86 32.50 -47.46
N LEU A 79 -4.77 32.19 -46.53
CA LEU A 79 -5.41 33.20 -45.67
C LEU A 79 -4.53 33.68 -44.51
N ARG A 80 -3.58 32.86 -44.02
CA ARG A 80 -2.64 33.28 -42.95
C ARG A 80 -1.49 34.15 -43.44
N GLN A 81 -1.14 34.09 -44.73
CA GLN A 81 -0.08 34.94 -45.30
C GLN A 81 -0.57 36.35 -45.68
N ARG A 82 -1.89 36.59 -45.80
CA ARG A 82 -2.45 37.92 -46.08
C ARG A 82 -2.65 38.80 -44.83
N GLN A 83 -2.84 38.22 -43.65
CA GLN A 83 -2.93 38.98 -42.40
C GLN A 83 -1.57 39.46 -41.85
N TRP A 84 -0.45 38.87 -42.29
CA TRP A 84 0.88 39.31 -41.88
C TRP A 84 1.35 40.60 -42.59
N LYS A 85 0.81 40.93 -43.78
CA LYS A 85 1.27 42.08 -44.58
C LYS A 85 0.52 43.40 -44.34
N SER A 86 -0.49 43.44 -43.47
CA SER A 86 -1.29 44.66 -43.22
C SER A 86 -0.90 45.43 -41.94
N SER A 87 0.14 45.04 -41.21
CA SER A 87 0.53 45.72 -39.94
C SER A 87 1.88 46.48 -40.02
N LYS A 88 2.41 46.66 -41.23
CA LYS A 88 3.58 47.52 -41.51
C LYS A 88 3.15 48.73 -42.33
N ASN A 89 2.46 49.67 -41.69
CA ASN A 89 2.41 51.08 -42.08
C ASN A 89 1.66 51.89 -41.03
N ASN A 90 2.40 52.46 -40.08
CA ASN A 90 2.15 53.82 -39.55
C ASN A 90 3.25 54.14 -38.54
N ASN A 91 4.38 54.58 -39.09
CA ASN A 91 5.40 55.34 -38.36
C ASN A 91 5.07 56.82 -38.59
N ASN A 92 4.52 57.50 -37.59
CA ASN A 92 4.76 58.91 -37.30
C ASN A 92 3.95 59.35 -36.07
N ASN A 93 4.66 59.64 -34.98
CA ASN A 93 4.37 60.56 -33.86
C ASN A 93 4.98 60.02 -32.57
N ASN A 94 6.30 60.16 -32.43
CA ASN A 94 7.06 59.51 -31.36
C ASN A 94 7.66 60.47 -30.31
N ASN A 95 7.17 61.72 -30.23
CA ASN A 95 7.72 62.71 -29.28
C ASN A 95 6.74 63.21 -28.20
N ASP A 96 5.43 62.93 -28.27
CA ASP A 96 4.47 63.36 -27.23
C ASP A 96 3.99 62.24 -26.27
N ILE A 97 4.37 60.98 -26.52
CA ILE A 97 3.97 59.80 -25.70
C ILE A 97 4.94 59.55 -24.52
N LYS A 98 6.16 60.11 -24.58
CA LYS A 98 7.17 59.90 -23.53
C LYS A 98 6.86 60.61 -22.22
N ASP A 99 6.14 61.74 -22.25
CA ASP A 99 5.82 62.51 -21.04
C ASP A 99 4.56 62.04 -20.30
N SER A 100 3.63 61.34 -20.98
CA SER A 100 2.46 60.73 -20.35
C SER A 100 2.77 59.35 -19.74
N SER A 101 3.66 58.57 -20.37
CA SER A 101 4.17 57.30 -19.85
C SER A 101 4.92 57.48 -18.52
N LEU A 102 5.76 58.52 -18.42
CA LEU A 102 6.56 58.78 -17.21
C LEU A 102 5.68 59.17 -16.00
N LYS A 103 4.60 59.93 -16.21
CA LYS A 103 3.62 60.29 -15.16
C LYS A 103 2.79 59.10 -14.69
N MET A 104 2.44 58.18 -15.59
CA MET A 104 1.70 56.95 -15.25
C MET A 104 2.58 55.96 -14.48
N GLU A 105 3.86 55.86 -14.83
CA GLU A 105 4.85 54.97 -14.19
C GLU A 105 5.20 55.44 -12.77
N LEU A 106 5.35 56.75 -12.54
CA LEU A 106 5.52 57.36 -11.21
C LEU A 106 4.29 57.22 -10.32
N SER A 107 3.08 57.19 -10.89
CA SER A 107 1.83 56.99 -10.15
C SER A 107 1.62 55.52 -9.78
N MET A 108 1.88 54.58 -10.70
CA MET A 108 1.84 53.14 -10.42
C MET A 108 2.86 52.72 -9.37
N LYS A 109 4.08 53.28 -9.41
CA LYS A 109 5.12 52.97 -8.41
C LYS A 109 4.70 53.41 -7.00
N LYS A 110 4.07 54.58 -6.86
CA LYS A 110 3.49 55.05 -5.58
C LYS A 110 2.29 54.21 -5.12
N ILE A 111 1.47 53.71 -6.04
CA ILE A 111 0.34 52.83 -5.71
C ILE A 111 0.84 51.45 -5.24
N ILE A 112 1.84 50.89 -5.91
CA ILE A 112 2.45 49.60 -5.56
C ILE A 112 3.22 49.72 -4.24
N GLU A 113 3.99 50.79 -4.01
CA GLU A 113 4.64 51.03 -2.72
C GLU A 113 3.62 51.24 -1.60
N LYS A 114 2.54 52.02 -1.83
CA LYS A 114 1.47 52.17 -0.83
C LYS A 114 0.74 50.85 -0.59
N PHE A 115 0.54 50.02 -1.61
CA PHE A 115 -0.09 48.70 -1.50
C PHE A 115 0.78 47.75 -0.66
N PHE A 116 2.09 47.68 -0.95
CA PHE A 116 3.03 46.85 -0.19
C PHE A 116 3.29 47.39 1.22
N GLN A 117 3.36 48.71 1.43
CA GLN A 117 3.43 49.29 2.78
C GLN A 117 2.16 49.03 3.59
N LYS A 118 0.99 49.02 2.95
CA LYS A 118 -0.29 48.69 3.60
C LYS A 118 -0.41 47.20 3.87
N LEU A 119 0.09 46.33 2.99
CA LEU A 119 0.18 44.88 3.21
C LEU A 119 1.19 44.54 4.32
N TYR A 120 2.36 45.17 4.31
CA TYR A 120 3.40 45.00 5.34
C TYR A 120 2.91 45.49 6.70
N ARG A 121 2.23 46.65 6.79
CA ARG A 121 1.61 47.11 8.06
C ARG A 121 0.39 46.30 8.49
N LYS A 122 -0.26 45.56 7.58
CA LYS A 122 -1.44 44.72 7.88
C LYS A 122 -1.06 43.29 8.27
N PHE A 123 0.07 42.77 7.78
CA PHE A 123 0.56 41.42 8.09
C PHE A 123 1.73 41.41 9.09
N PHE A 124 2.53 42.49 9.15
CA PHE A 124 3.68 42.64 10.04
C PHE A 124 3.51 43.91 10.88
N ARG A 125 2.56 43.87 11.81
CA ARG A 125 2.64 44.66 13.03
C ARG A 125 3.03 43.72 14.17
N PRO A 126 4.09 44.01 14.94
CA PRO A 126 4.25 43.43 16.26
C PRO A 126 3.21 44.10 17.16
N ASN A 127 2.01 43.51 17.26
CA ASN A 127 1.08 43.92 18.30
C ASN A 127 1.42 43.16 19.58
N LYS A 128 1.74 43.96 20.60
CA LYS A 128 1.65 43.64 22.02
C LYS A 128 0.44 42.74 22.28
N LEU A 129 0.72 41.51 22.70
CA LEU A 129 -0.21 40.67 23.44
C LEU A 129 0.52 40.11 24.67
N GLU A 130 1.18 40.99 25.42
CA GLU A 130 1.39 40.78 26.85
C GLU A 130 0.16 41.35 27.57
N GLN A 131 -0.34 40.61 28.56
CA GLN A 131 -1.59 40.83 29.32
C GLN A 131 -2.86 40.25 28.71
N SER A 132 -2.92 38.91 28.61
CA SER A 132 -4.08 38.12 29.07
C SER A 132 -3.85 36.62 28.87
N ILE A 133 -2.84 36.06 29.54
CA ILE A 133 -2.77 34.61 29.80
C ILE A 133 -2.48 34.43 31.29
N GLY A 134 -3.47 34.78 32.10
CA GLY A 134 -3.57 34.23 33.45
C GLY A 134 -4.25 32.87 33.34
N LEU A 135 -3.55 31.84 33.84
CA LEU A 135 -4.10 30.52 34.21
C LEU A 135 -4.41 29.52 33.08
N LEU A 136 -3.39 29.10 32.31
CA LEU A 136 -3.41 27.76 31.68
C LEU A 136 -2.00 27.11 31.70
N LYS A 137 -1.81 26.19 32.67
CA LYS A 137 -0.81 25.10 32.77
C LYS A 137 0.60 25.37 32.21
N VAL A 138 1.46 25.90 33.08
CA VAL A 138 2.88 26.23 32.85
C VAL A 138 3.78 25.01 32.51
N ASP A 139 3.38 23.78 32.82
CA ASP A 139 4.25 22.61 32.56
C ASP A 139 4.33 22.17 31.08
N ARG A 140 3.37 22.55 30.23
CA ARG A 140 3.36 22.14 28.81
C ARG A 140 4.09 23.12 27.88
N LEU A 141 4.23 24.39 28.28
CA LEU A 141 4.86 25.42 27.46
C LEU A 141 6.40 25.34 27.52
N SER A 142 6.98 25.03 28.69
CA SER A 142 8.43 24.88 28.85
C SER A 142 9.03 23.76 27.99
N SER A 143 8.29 22.67 27.77
CA SER A 143 8.72 21.58 26.88
C SER A 143 8.60 21.91 25.38
N LEU A 144 7.68 22.79 24.99
CA LEU A 144 7.51 23.23 23.60
C LEU A 144 8.52 24.33 23.22
N GLU A 145 8.80 25.29 24.11
CA GLU A 145 9.85 26.31 23.89
C GLU A 145 11.21 25.67 23.62
N ASN A 146 11.56 24.61 24.35
CA ASN A 146 12.80 23.87 24.16
C ASN A 146 12.94 23.20 22.78
N VAL A 147 11.82 22.88 22.11
CA VAL A 147 11.85 22.17 20.82
C VAL A 147 12.12 23.11 19.65
N TYR A 148 11.67 24.37 19.71
CA TYR A 148 11.91 25.36 18.64
C TYR A 148 13.37 25.84 18.56
N HIS A 149 14.16 25.64 19.62
CA HIS A 149 15.59 25.93 19.63
C HIS A 149 16.46 24.82 19.00
N LEU A 150 15.87 23.65 18.71
CA LEU A 150 16.60 22.55 18.12
C LEU A 150 16.91 22.81 16.63
N PRO A 151 18.07 22.38 16.14
CA PRO A 151 18.40 22.51 14.72
C PRO A 151 17.54 21.57 13.87
N TYR A 152 17.41 21.87 12.58
CA TYR A 152 16.87 20.92 11.61
C TYR A 152 17.90 19.82 11.30
N ALA A 153 17.41 18.63 10.97
CA ALA A 153 18.28 17.55 10.49
C ALA A 153 19.07 17.97 9.22
N PRO A 154 20.31 17.49 9.07
CA PRO A 154 21.12 17.77 7.88
C PRO A 154 20.47 17.18 6.63
N GLY A 155 20.75 17.77 5.47
CA GLY A 155 20.18 17.29 4.22
C GLY A 155 20.72 18.00 2.99
N PRO A 156 20.49 17.44 1.80
CA PRO A 156 20.90 18.04 0.55
C PRO A 156 20.17 19.37 0.28
N PHE A 157 20.81 20.21 -0.53
CA PHE A 157 20.17 21.40 -1.07
C PHE A 157 18.88 21.07 -1.84
N THR A 158 17.86 21.90 -1.68
CA THR A 158 16.51 21.70 -2.23
C THR A 158 16.20 22.72 -3.32
N LEU A 159 15.65 22.29 -4.45
CA LEU A 159 15.09 23.20 -5.45
C LEU A 159 13.68 23.67 -5.07
N PRO A 160 13.27 24.89 -5.47
CA PRO A 160 11.88 25.32 -5.31
C PRO A 160 10.90 24.36 -5.98
N ILE A 161 9.73 24.17 -5.37
CA ILE A 161 8.60 23.33 -5.84
C ILE A 161 8.91 21.82 -5.88
N ILE A 162 10.01 21.41 -6.50
CA ILE A 162 10.38 20.00 -6.74
C ILE A 162 11.13 19.39 -5.54
N GLY A 163 11.84 20.21 -4.76
CA GLY A 163 12.63 19.74 -3.62
C GLY A 163 13.81 18.89 -4.08
N ASN A 164 13.96 17.68 -3.54
CA ASN A 164 15.02 16.71 -3.84
C ASN A 164 14.59 15.63 -4.85
N LEU A 165 13.37 15.69 -5.42
CA LEU A 165 12.91 14.70 -6.41
C LEU A 165 13.86 14.64 -7.63
N PHE A 166 14.46 15.75 -8.02
CA PHE A 166 15.43 15.80 -9.13
C PHE A 166 16.70 14.97 -8.87
N GLN A 167 17.15 14.89 -7.61
CA GLN A 167 18.30 14.06 -7.23
C GLN A 167 17.93 12.58 -7.17
N LEU A 168 16.67 12.26 -6.85
CA LEU A 168 16.13 10.91 -6.90
C LEU A 168 15.85 10.43 -8.33
N ALA A 169 15.69 11.34 -9.30
CA ALA A 169 15.34 10.99 -10.68
C ALA A 169 16.34 10.03 -11.35
N LYS A 170 17.64 10.11 -11.01
CA LYS A 170 18.66 9.17 -11.52
C LYS A 170 18.52 7.75 -10.93
N TYR A 171 17.73 7.58 -9.88
CA TYR A 171 17.42 6.31 -9.23
C TYR A 171 15.97 5.87 -9.49
N SER A 172 15.37 6.27 -10.61
CA SER A 172 13.94 6.01 -10.91
C SER A 172 13.54 4.53 -10.84
N ASN A 173 14.47 3.62 -11.14
CA ASN A 173 14.20 2.18 -11.10
C ASN A 173 14.26 1.58 -9.68
N ASN A 174 14.93 2.25 -8.75
CA ASN A 174 15.02 1.86 -7.34
C ASN A 174 15.34 3.09 -6.47
N PRO A 175 14.32 3.89 -6.09
CA PRO A 175 14.51 5.12 -5.33
C PRO A 175 15.19 4.91 -3.97
N TRP A 176 15.09 3.70 -3.41
CA TRP A 176 15.68 3.34 -2.12
C TRP A 176 17.21 3.36 -2.12
N VAL A 177 17.84 3.08 -3.27
CA VAL A 177 19.28 3.29 -3.45
C VAL A 177 19.62 4.79 -3.32
N GLY A 178 18.76 5.65 -3.85
CA GLY A 178 18.91 7.10 -3.72
C GLY A 178 18.74 7.59 -2.29
N PHE A 179 17.75 7.05 -1.56
CA PHE A 179 17.59 7.32 -0.13
C PHE A 179 18.81 6.87 0.68
N ASP A 180 19.36 5.68 0.41
CA ASP A 180 20.58 5.22 1.06
C ASP A 180 21.79 6.11 0.72
N ASN A 181 21.88 6.61 -0.51
CA ASN A 181 22.93 7.55 -0.90
C ASN A 181 22.85 8.88 -0.14
N PHE A 182 21.65 9.38 0.17
CA PHE A 182 21.52 10.54 1.06
C PHE A 182 21.96 10.22 2.49
N ARG A 183 21.58 9.05 3.03
CA ARG A 183 22.05 8.61 4.35
C ARG A 183 23.58 8.55 4.42
N GLN A 184 24.26 8.07 3.39
CA GLN A 184 25.72 8.01 3.36
C GLN A 184 26.37 9.39 3.47
N GLN A 185 25.74 10.43 2.91
CA GLN A 185 26.28 11.80 2.87
C GLN A 185 25.89 12.63 4.09
N PHE A 186 24.66 12.48 4.59
CA PHE A 186 24.08 13.35 5.61
C PHE A 186 23.84 12.66 6.95
N GLY A 187 24.09 11.34 7.04
CA GLY A 187 23.94 10.57 8.27
C GLY A 187 22.59 9.83 8.38
N PRO A 188 22.35 9.17 9.52
CA PRO A 188 21.20 8.27 9.72
C PRO A 188 19.84 8.99 9.76
N ILE A 189 19.83 10.31 9.98
CA ILE A 189 18.63 11.15 9.99
C ILE A 189 18.86 12.26 8.97
N CYS A 190 18.19 12.17 7.83
CA CYS A 190 18.37 13.10 6.71
C CYS A 190 17.07 13.86 6.42
N ARG A 191 17.15 15.18 6.37
CA ARG A 191 16.06 16.05 5.91
C ARG A 191 16.01 16.08 4.39
N LEU A 192 14.81 15.96 3.84
CA LEU A 192 14.51 16.03 2.42
C LEU A 192 13.24 16.88 2.20
N GLN A 193 13.05 17.34 0.97
CA GLN A 193 11.81 17.93 0.49
C GLN A 193 11.35 17.11 -0.72
N LEU A 194 10.23 16.40 -0.61
CA LEU A 194 9.69 15.61 -1.73
C LEU A 194 8.45 16.31 -2.29
N GLY A 195 8.67 17.17 -3.30
CA GLY A 195 7.62 18.04 -3.82
C GLY A 195 7.02 18.91 -2.72
N ARG A 196 5.73 18.77 -2.44
CA ARG A 196 5.05 19.50 -1.34
C ARG A 196 5.36 18.99 0.07
N PHE A 197 6.00 17.83 0.23
CA PHE A 197 6.16 17.18 1.53
C PHE A 197 7.54 17.42 2.13
N PRO A 198 7.66 18.21 3.23
CA PRO A 198 8.87 18.18 4.05
C PRO A 198 9.01 16.76 4.61
N THR A 199 10.20 16.17 4.49
CA THR A 199 10.42 14.75 4.73
C THR A 199 11.66 14.53 5.60
N VAL A 200 11.62 13.56 6.50
CA VAL A 200 12.78 13.05 7.22
C VAL A 200 12.94 11.57 6.94
N LEU A 201 14.12 11.19 6.45
CA LEU A 201 14.53 9.81 6.24
C LEU A 201 15.26 9.29 7.47
N ILE A 202 14.76 8.20 8.06
CA ILE A 202 15.31 7.54 9.24
C ILE A 202 15.95 6.22 8.82
N SER A 203 17.22 6.03 9.18
CA SER A 203 18.01 4.85 8.81
C SER A 203 18.64 4.12 10.00
N SER A 204 18.20 4.40 11.24
CA SER A 204 18.71 3.77 12.46
C SER A 204 17.57 3.09 13.23
N VAL A 205 17.88 1.93 13.81
CA VAL A 205 16.92 1.11 14.59
C VAL A 205 16.41 1.86 15.83
N GLU A 206 17.31 2.54 16.54
CA GLU A 206 17.00 3.33 17.72
C GLU A 206 15.98 4.44 17.40
N THR A 207 16.27 5.25 16.39
CA THR A 207 15.39 6.34 15.97
C THR A 207 14.07 5.82 15.41
N MET A 208 14.09 4.69 14.72
CA MET A 208 12.88 4.02 14.25
C MET A 208 11.99 3.58 15.43
N ARG A 209 12.57 3.03 16.50
CA ARG A 209 11.85 2.71 17.74
C ARG A 209 11.33 3.96 18.44
N GLU A 210 12.12 5.03 18.50
CA GLU A 210 11.67 6.32 19.04
C GLU A 210 10.41 6.78 18.31
N VAL A 211 10.40 6.78 16.97
CA VAL A 211 9.27 7.26 16.18
C VAL A 211 8.06 6.34 16.25
N LEU A 212 8.25 5.02 16.12
CA LEU A 212 7.14 4.07 16.03
C LEU A 212 6.54 3.72 17.39
N ILE A 213 7.35 3.75 18.45
CA ILE A 213 6.98 3.25 19.79
C ILE A 213 6.88 4.43 20.75
N THR A 214 8.01 5.03 21.12
CA THR A 214 8.10 6.05 22.18
C THR A 214 7.26 7.29 21.85
N LYS A 215 7.37 7.79 20.63
CA LYS A 215 6.64 8.93 20.08
C LYS A 215 5.59 8.48 19.07
N GLY A 216 5.11 7.24 19.18
CA GLY A 216 4.14 6.66 18.24
C GLY A 216 2.89 7.52 18.06
N GLU A 217 2.43 8.22 19.10
CA GLU A 217 1.30 9.14 19.01
C GLU A 217 1.59 10.41 18.21
N HIS A 218 2.83 10.90 18.21
CA HIS A 218 3.23 12.12 17.50
C HIS A 218 3.30 11.89 15.99
N PHE A 219 3.66 10.68 15.57
CA PHE A 219 3.89 10.32 14.17
C PHE A 219 2.82 9.39 13.60
N ALA A 220 1.64 9.30 14.23
CA ALA A 220 0.62 8.34 13.84
C ALA A 220 -0.19 8.74 12.58
N ASN A 221 -0.08 9.98 12.09
CA ASN A 221 -0.80 10.39 10.88
C ASN A 221 -0.15 9.83 9.61
N ARG A 222 -0.84 9.99 8.49
CA ARG A 222 -0.40 9.48 7.18
C ARG A 222 -0.32 10.65 6.18
N PRO A 223 0.64 10.69 5.25
CA PRO A 223 0.66 11.74 4.24
C PRO A 223 -0.59 11.67 3.36
N HIS A 224 -1.13 12.85 3.03
CA HIS A 224 -2.32 12.95 2.20
C HIS A 224 -1.91 13.02 0.72
N PHE A 225 -1.96 11.90 0.01
CA PHE A 225 -1.82 11.85 -1.44
C PHE A 225 -3.22 11.82 -2.07
N ASN A 226 -3.50 12.73 -3.02
CA ASN A 226 -4.83 12.84 -3.62
C ASN A 226 -5.28 11.54 -4.30
N ARG A 227 -4.34 10.80 -4.90
CA ARG A 227 -4.58 9.49 -5.51
C ARG A 227 -5.13 8.47 -4.51
N HIS A 228 -4.66 8.50 -3.26
CA HIS A 228 -5.12 7.56 -2.24
C HIS A 228 -6.61 7.75 -1.89
N ALA A 229 -7.16 8.95 -2.06
CA ALA A 229 -8.58 9.19 -1.86
C ALA A 229 -9.45 8.48 -2.91
N LEU A 230 -8.92 8.22 -4.11
CA LEU A 230 -9.65 7.56 -5.20
C LEU A 230 -10.03 6.11 -4.86
N TYR A 231 -9.27 5.44 -4.00
CA TYR A 231 -9.60 4.08 -3.57
C TYR A 231 -10.80 4.03 -2.63
N PHE A 232 -11.10 5.14 -1.96
CA PHE A 232 -12.00 5.19 -0.81
C PHE A 232 -13.10 6.24 -1.00
N ASP A 233 -13.72 6.26 -2.19
CA ASP A 233 -14.80 7.18 -2.55
C ASP A 233 -14.46 8.65 -2.31
N MET A 234 -13.31 9.04 -2.86
CA MET A 234 -12.79 10.42 -2.78
C MET A 234 -12.46 10.90 -1.37
N ASP A 235 -12.50 10.03 -0.35
CA ASP A 235 -12.07 10.36 1.02
C ASP A 235 -11.17 9.27 1.60
N ARG A 236 -9.88 9.59 1.71
CA ARG A 236 -8.87 8.69 2.31
C ARG A 236 -9.16 8.40 3.80
N GLN A 237 -9.92 9.21 4.51
CA GLN A 237 -10.24 8.95 5.93
C GLN A 237 -11.13 7.72 6.10
N ASN A 238 -11.82 7.28 5.04
CA ASN A 238 -12.52 6.01 4.99
C ASN A 238 -11.59 4.79 5.09
N ALA A 239 -10.31 4.91 4.71
CA ALA A 239 -9.35 3.82 4.83
C ALA A 239 -9.06 3.43 6.29
N LEU A 240 -8.56 2.22 6.52
CA LEU A 240 -7.97 1.77 7.78
C LEU A 240 -6.44 1.88 7.77
N ALA A 241 -5.80 1.61 6.62
CA ALA A 241 -4.35 1.64 6.48
C ALA A 241 -3.78 3.07 6.24
N LEU A 242 -4.54 3.90 5.51
CA LEU A 242 -4.07 5.17 4.98
C LEU A 242 -4.63 6.40 5.68
N CYS A 243 -5.64 6.31 6.54
CA CYS A 243 -6.25 7.46 7.21
C CYS A 243 -5.38 8.05 8.34
N ASP A 244 -5.78 9.21 8.86
CA ASP A 244 -5.11 9.84 10.00
C ASP A 244 -5.44 9.14 11.32
N TRP A 245 -4.65 9.43 12.36
CA TRP A 245 -4.85 8.82 13.67
C TRP A 245 -5.88 9.62 14.44
N THR A 246 -7.10 9.10 14.47
CA THR A 246 -8.30 9.68 15.11
C THR A 246 -8.95 8.65 16.04
N ASP A 247 -9.88 9.08 16.89
CA ASP A 247 -10.61 8.15 17.76
C ASP A 247 -11.50 7.19 16.95
N VAL A 248 -12.07 7.67 15.83
CA VAL A 248 -12.76 6.83 14.84
C VAL A 248 -11.84 5.74 14.31
N HIS A 249 -10.60 6.10 13.93
CA HIS A 249 -9.63 5.11 13.45
C HIS A 249 -9.26 4.10 14.54
N LYS A 250 -9.05 4.53 15.78
CA LYS A 250 -8.75 3.62 16.91
C LYS A 250 -9.86 2.59 17.11
N GLN A 251 -11.12 3.03 17.10
CA GLN A 251 -12.28 2.16 17.27
C GLN A 251 -12.37 1.13 16.14
N ARG A 252 -12.33 1.58 14.89
CA ARG A 252 -12.33 0.70 13.70
C ARG A 252 -11.18 -0.29 13.72
N ARG A 253 -9.99 0.16 14.12
CA ARG A 253 -8.81 -0.70 14.23
C ARG A 253 -8.94 -1.77 15.31
N SER A 254 -9.56 -1.46 16.45
CA SER A 254 -9.85 -2.44 17.51
C SER A 254 -10.81 -3.53 17.01
N ILE A 255 -11.88 -3.15 16.30
CA ILE A 255 -12.83 -4.09 15.69
C ILE A 255 -12.12 -5.00 14.67
N ALA A 256 -11.38 -4.40 13.73
CA ALA A 256 -10.59 -5.14 12.76
C ALA A 256 -9.56 -6.09 13.41
N HIS A 257 -8.89 -5.68 14.48
CA HIS A 257 -7.89 -6.50 15.18
C HIS A 257 -8.49 -7.78 15.77
N ALA A 258 -9.70 -7.71 16.33
CA ALA A 258 -10.40 -8.89 16.82
C ALA A 258 -10.70 -9.92 15.71
N ALA A 259 -10.88 -9.45 14.46
CA ALA A 259 -11.21 -10.28 13.32
C ALA A 259 -10.02 -11.04 12.71
N VAL A 260 -8.85 -10.42 12.63
CA VAL A 260 -7.71 -10.94 11.85
C VAL A 260 -6.66 -11.69 12.66
N ILE A 261 -6.79 -11.76 13.99
CA ILE A 261 -5.84 -12.47 14.85
C ILE A 261 -6.54 -13.64 15.55
N PRO A 262 -6.77 -14.76 14.84
CA PRO A 262 -7.25 -15.97 15.48
C PRO A 262 -6.21 -16.48 16.48
N ARG A 263 -6.65 -16.77 17.71
CA ARG A 263 -5.80 -17.36 18.75
C ARG A 263 -5.78 -18.87 18.59
N PHE A 264 -4.62 -19.49 18.81
CA PHE A 264 -4.49 -20.95 18.76
C PHE A 264 -5.54 -21.62 19.66
N GLY A 265 -6.17 -22.68 19.15
CA GLY A 265 -7.22 -23.43 19.86
C GLY A 265 -8.63 -22.82 19.84
N THR A 266 -8.84 -21.64 19.28
CA THR A 266 -10.21 -21.08 19.14
C THR A 266 -10.94 -21.61 17.91
N GLN A 267 -12.27 -21.50 17.90
CA GLN A 267 -13.08 -21.84 16.72
C GLN A 267 -12.72 -20.98 15.50
N THR A 268 -12.38 -19.70 15.71
CA THR A 268 -11.91 -18.81 14.64
C THR A 268 -10.61 -19.35 14.00
N PHE A 269 -9.70 -19.89 14.81
CA PHE A 269 -8.47 -20.52 14.31
C PHE A 269 -8.77 -21.78 13.50
N GLN A 270 -9.64 -22.67 14.01
CA GLN A 270 -10.06 -23.86 13.28
C GLN A 270 -10.75 -23.52 11.95
N ARG A 271 -11.55 -22.45 11.92
CA ARG A 271 -12.18 -21.97 10.70
C ARG A 271 -11.16 -21.49 9.67
N LEU A 272 -10.18 -20.68 10.09
CA LEU A 272 -9.08 -20.27 9.21
C LEU A 272 -8.32 -21.50 8.69
N SER A 273 -8.05 -22.49 9.54
CA SER A 273 -7.43 -23.78 9.17
C SER A 273 -8.24 -24.51 8.09
N GLY A 274 -9.56 -24.57 8.25
CA GLY A 274 -10.48 -25.12 7.27
C GLY A 274 -10.45 -24.38 5.93
N CYS A 275 -10.52 -23.04 5.94
CA CYS A 275 -10.47 -22.22 4.72
C CYS A 275 -9.17 -22.43 3.94
N ILE A 276 -8.03 -22.42 4.62
CA ILE A 276 -6.72 -22.64 3.99
C ILE A 276 -6.59 -24.04 3.43
N ARG A 277 -7.02 -25.06 4.20
CA ARG A 277 -7.02 -26.46 3.74
C ARG A 277 -7.82 -26.62 2.44
N ILE A 278 -9.04 -26.09 2.40
CA ILE A 278 -9.91 -26.18 1.22
C ILE A 278 -9.26 -25.49 0.02
N ALA A 279 -8.71 -24.28 0.21
CA ALA A 279 -8.05 -23.53 -0.85
C ALA A 279 -6.81 -24.28 -1.38
N ASN A 280 -5.95 -24.79 -0.49
CA ASN A 280 -4.76 -25.57 -0.87
C ASN A 280 -5.15 -26.86 -1.63
N GLN A 281 -6.18 -27.58 -1.18
CA GLN A 281 -6.67 -28.77 -1.89
C GLN A 281 -7.14 -28.43 -3.31
N ARG A 282 -7.86 -27.32 -3.49
CA ARG A 282 -8.30 -26.87 -4.82
C ARG A 282 -7.14 -26.48 -5.71
N LEU A 283 -6.17 -25.72 -5.20
CA LEU A 283 -4.98 -25.34 -5.96
C LEU A 283 -4.23 -26.59 -6.44
N LEU A 284 -3.99 -27.56 -5.57
CA LEU A 284 -3.31 -28.81 -5.94
C LEU A 284 -4.13 -29.61 -6.97
N GLN A 285 -5.46 -29.68 -6.82
CA GLN A 285 -6.34 -30.31 -7.80
C GLN A 285 -6.32 -29.60 -9.17
N GLN A 286 -6.30 -28.27 -9.19
CA GLN A 286 -6.19 -27.48 -10.42
C GLN A 286 -4.84 -27.73 -11.11
N ILE A 287 -3.74 -27.71 -10.36
CA ILE A 287 -2.41 -28.04 -10.88
C ILE A 287 -2.39 -29.47 -11.45
N ARG A 288 -3.03 -30.43 -10.78
CA ARG A 288 -3.16 -31.81 -11.28
C ARG A 288 -3.95 -31.87 -12.59
N ARG A 289 -5.15 -31.26 -12.65
CA ARG A 289 -6.03 -31.31 -13.83
C ARG A 289 -5.48 -30.65 -15.09
N ASN A 290 -4.58 -29.68 -14.97
CA ASN A 290 -3.96 -29.01 -16.12
C ASN A 290 -3.02 -29.91 -16.95
N ASP A 291 -3.04 -31.24 -16.73
CA ASP A 291 -2.26 -32.26 -17.44
C ASP A 291 -2.55 -32.35 -18.95
N ASP A 292 -3.71 -31.88 -19.44
CA ASP A 292 -4.17 -32.24 -20.79
C ASP A 292 -3.94 -31.19 -21.92
N SER A 293 -3.46 -29.97 -21.63
CA SER A 293 -3.48 -28.89 -22.66
C SER A 293 -2.20 -28.05 -22.82
N SER A 294 -1.18 -28.22 -21.98
CA SER A 294 0.04 -27.38 -22.04
C SER A 294 1.31 -28.09 -21.56
N SER A 295 1.40 -29.40 -21.79
CA SER A 295 2.63 -30.15 -21.56
C SER A 295 3.71 -29.68 -22.53
N SER A 296 4.63 -28.84 -22.04
CA SER A 296 6.00 -28.87 -22.56
C SER A 296 6.46 -30.33 -22.48
N GLY A 297 7.06 -30.88 -23.54
CA GLY A 297 7.29 -32.33 -23.75
C GLY A 297 8.10 -33.08 -22.66
N ASN A 298 8.39 -32.45 -21.52
CA ASN A 298 9.15 -32.98 -20.38
C ASN A 298 8.28 -33.24 -19.13
N GLY A 299 6.94 -33.14 -19.19
CA GLY A 299 6.06 -33.40 -18.03
C GLY A 299 6.10 -32.33 -16.91
N MET A 300 6.69 -31.17 -17.20
CA MET A 300 6.76 -30.02 -16.28
C MET A 300 5.49 -29.17 -16.37
N LYS A 301 4.87 -28.88 -15.22
CA LYS A 301 3.69 -28.01 -15.12
C LYS A 301 4.10 -26.56 -14.85
N ILE A 302 3.22 -25.61 -15.19
CA ILE A 302 3.48 -24.18 -15.02
C ILE A 302 2.55 -23.61 -13.95
N LEU A 303 3.12 -23.01 -12.91
CA LEU A 303 2.41 -22.22 -11.91
C LEU A 303 2.56 -20.73 -12.22
N GLN A 304 1.42 -20.07 -12.39
CA GLN A 304 1.31 -18.63 -12.65
C GLN A 304 0.95 -17.88 -11.36
N LYS A 305 1.31 -16.60 -11.31
CA LYS A 305 0.97 -15.70 -10.19
C LYS A 305 -0.54 -15.67 -9.92
N GLN A 306 -1.35 -15.65 -10.98
CA GLN A 306 -2.81 -15.55 -10.92
C GLN A 306 -3.43 -16.65 -10.05
N SER A 307 -2.95 -17.89 -10.16
CA SER A 307 -3.44 -19.01 -9.34
C SER A 307 -3.20 -18.79 -7.84
N ILE A 308 -2.08 -18.15 -7.49
CA ILE A 308 -1.75 -17.82 -6.09
C ILE A 308 -2.54 -16.62 -5.58
N ILE A 309 -2.80 -15.62 -6.44
CA ILE A 309 -3.67 -14.48 -6.10
C ILE A 309 -5.10 -14.95 -5.87
N GLN A 310 -5.62 -15.83 -6.74
CA GLN A 310 -6.95 -16.44 -6.57
C GLN A 310 -7.04 -17.28 -5.31
N LEU A 311 -6.03 -18.12 -5.00
CA LEU A 311 -5.95 -18.86 -3.74
C LEU A 311 -6.04 -17.91 -2.53
N SER A 312 -5.23 -16.86 -2.51
CA SER A 312 -5.20 -15.89 -1.41
C SER A 312 -6.55 -15.18 -1.27
N CYS A 313 -7.10 -14.69 -2.38
CA CYS A 313 -8.41 -14.06 -2.42
C CYS A 313 -9.49 -15.00 -1.88
N GLN A 314 -9.50 -16.27 -2.29
CA GLN A 314 -10.45 -17.27 -1.81
C GLN A 314 -10.36 -17.47 -0.29
N ILE A 315 -9.15 -17.57 0.26
CA ILE A 315 -8.95 -17.71 1.71
C ILE A 315 -9.53 -16.50 2.45
N PHE A 316 -9.25 -15.29 1.99
CA PHE A 316 -9.74 -14.06 2.62
C PHE A 316 -11.25 -13.90 2.51
N PHE A 317 -11.84 -14.17 1.34
CA PHE A 317 -13.30 -14.08 1.16
C PHE A 317 -14.05 -15.13 2.00
N HIS A 318 -13.58 -16.38 2.00
CA HIS A 318 -14.20 -17.42 2.80
C HIS A 318 -14.03 -17.14 4.30
N PHE A 319 -12.83 -16.70 4.72
CA PHE A 319 -12.58 -16.40 6.12
C PHE A 319 -13.28 -15.11 6.59
N LEU A 320 -13.25 -14.01 5.86
CA LEU A 320 -13.82 -12.75 6.36
C LEU A 320 -15.31 -12.63 6.02
N LEU A 321 -15.69 -12.98 4.79
CA LEU A 321 -17.04 -12.74 4.27
C LEU A 321 -17.94 -13.98 4.28
N ASP A 322 -17.44 -15.14 4.69
CA ASP A 322 -18.18 -16.40 4.64
C ASP A 322 -18.67 -16.76 3.23
N LYS A 323 -17.97 -16.27 2.20
CA LYS A 323 -18.28 -16.56 0.80
C LYS A 323 -17.24 -17.54 0.26
N ASP A 324 -17.65 -18.79 0.04
CA ASP A 324 -16.84 -19.77 -0.68
C ASP A 324 -17.21 -19.80 -2.18
N ILE A 325 -16.23 -20.03 -3.05
CA ILE A 325 -16.42 -20.12 -4.52
C ILE A 325 -17.38 -21.28 -4.87
N VAL A 326 -17.51 -22.29 -4.00
CA VAL A 326 -18.42 -23.44 -4.21
C VAL A 326 -19.88 -23.12 -3.90
N ASP A 327 -20.19 -22.13 -3.06
CA ASP A 327 -21.59 -21.73 -2.85
C ASP A 327 -22.18 -21.15 -4.14
N SER A 328 -21.35 -20.47 -4.93
CA SER A 328 -21.67 -20.04 -6.30
C SER A 328 -21.84 -21.19 -7.31
N GLU A 329 -21.14 -22.32 -7.14
CA GLU A 329 -21.33 -23.53 -7.97
C GLU A 329 -22.61 -24.30 -7.60
N ARG A 330 -22.95 -24.37 -6.30
CA ARG A 330 -24.14 -25.09 -5.79
C ARG A 330 -25.44 -24.32 -5.98
N GLU A 331 -25.45 -23.00 -5.81
CA GLU A 331 -26.61 -22.15 -6.15
C GLU A 331 -26.88 -22.14 -7.67
N GLY A 332 -25.86 -22.41 -8.48
CA GLY A 332 -25.91 -22.49 -9.94
C GLY A 332 -26.20 -23.87 -10.53
N MET A 333 -26.32 -24.94 -9.72
CA MET A 333 -26.54 -26.31 -10.21
C MET A 333 -27.86 -26.52 -10.96
N ASN A 334 -28.77 -25.53 -10.95
CA ASN A 334 -29.97 -25.50 -11.78
C ASN A 334 -29.83 -24.74 -13.12
N CYS A 335 -28.67 -24.12 -13.42
CA CYS A 335 -28.43 -23.37 -14.65
C CYS A 335 -26.93 -23.30 -14.99
N GLY A 336 -26.45 -24.17 -15.88
CA GLY A 336 -25.03 -24.29 -16.27
C GLY A 336 -24.36 -23.03 -16.85
N SER A 337 -25.11 -22.00 -17.26
CA SER A 337 -24.56 -20.71 -17.69
C SER A 337 -24.14 -19.78 -16.54
N LYS A 338 -24.82 -19.83 -15.39
CA LYS A 338 -24.53 -18.94 -14.24
C LYS A 338 -23.27 -19.32 -13.47
N ILE A 339 -22.87 -20.59 -13.50
CA ILE A 339 -21.68 -21.11 -12.81
C ILE A 339 -20.41 -20.48 -13.41
N ASP A 340 -20.32 -20.41 -14.73
CA ASP A 340 -19.20 -19.84 -15.45
C ASP A 340 -19.07 -18.32 -15.19
N ASP A 341 -20.19 -17.60 -15.15
CA ASP A 341 -20.22 -16.15 -14.87
C ASP A 341 -19.78 -15.81 -13.43
N SER A 342 -20.18 -16.61 -12.44
CA SER A 342 -19.78 -16.37 -11.04
C SER A 342 -18.29 -16.63 -10.79
N LEU A 343 -17.76 -17.71 -11.39
CA LEU A 343 -16.33 -18.01 -11.32
C LEU A 343 -15.49 -16.95 -12.04
N LYS A 344 -15.94 -16.49 -13.22
CA LYS A 344 -15.33 -15.38 -13.97
C LYS A 344 -15.33 -14.09 -13.13
N SER A 345 -16.44 -13.78 -12.46
CA SER A 345 -16.54 -12.64 -11.56
C SER A 345 -15.52 -12.71 -10.41
N PHE A 346 -15.34 -13.88 -9.79
CA PHE A 346 -14.37 -14.03 -8.70
C PHE A 346 -12.91 -13.84 -9.15
N VAL A 347 -12.56 -14.39 -10.33
CA VAL A 347 -11.23 -14.18 -10.93
C VAL A 347 -10.99 -12.69 -11.17
N GLU A 348 -11.98 -11.99 -11.73
CA GLU A 348 -11.89 -10.55 -11.97
C GLU A 348 -11.74 -9.74 -10.66
N ILE A 349 -12.45 -10.13 -9.59
CA ILE A 349 -12.29 -9.53 -8.26
C ILE A 349 -10.84 -9.66 -7.78
N ALA A 350 -10.26 -10.87 -7.84
CA ALA A 350 -8.90 -11.12 -7.40
C ALA A 350 -7.87 -10.30 -8.22
N GLU A 351 -8.04 -10.23 -9.54
CA GLU A 351 -7.17 -9.45 -10.42
C GLU A 351 -7.27 -7.94 -10.19
N LYS A 352 -8.47 -7.40 -9.96
CA LYS A 352 -8.64 -5.98 -9.65
C LYS A 352 -8.10 -5.62 -8.27
N PHE A 353 -8.22 -6.49 -7.26
CA PHE A 353 -7.54 -6.30 -5.99
C PHE A 353 -6.01 -6.28 -6.14
N ASP A 354 -5.45 -7.16 -6.98
CA ASP A 354 -4.01 -7.17 -7.25
C ASP A 354 -3.56 -5.93 -8.05
N TYR A 355 -4.40 -5.42 -8.96
CA TYR A 355 -4.15 -4.14 -9.63
C TYR A 355 -4.10 -2.97 -8.65
N ILE A 356 -5.11 -2.82 -7.78
CA ILE A 356 -5.12 -1.76 -6.75
C ILE A 356 -3.91 -1.91 -5.82
N PHE A 357 -3.57 -3.15 -5.44
CA PHE A 357 -2.39 -3.42 -4.61
C PHE A 357 -1.07 -3.09 -5.32
N SER A 358 -0.95 -3.39 -6.62
CA SER A 358 0.20 -2.95 -7.42
C SER A 358 0.29 -1.44 -7.44
N ASP A 359 -0.83 -0.75 -7.65
CA ASP A 359 -0.87 0.70 -7.82
C ASP A 359 -0.55 1.47 -6.53
N ILE A 360 -1.11 1.05 -5.39
CA ILE A 360 -0.87 1.71 -4.09
C ILE A 360 0.60 1.58 -3.63
N ASN A 361 1.33 0.56 -4.11
CA ASN A 361 2.76 0.37 -3.84
C ASN A 361 3.67 1.23 -4.74
N GLU A 362 3.12 1.92 -5.74
CA GLU A 362 3.87 2.84 -6.59
C GLU A 362 3.93 4.25 -5.98
N MET A 363 5.07 4.92 -6.17
CA MET A 363 5.28 6.31 -5.77
C MET A 363 5.32 7.21 -7.00
N TYR A 364 4.16 7.69 -7.45
CA TYR A 364 4.11 8.54 -8.63
C TYR A 364 4.55 9.96 -8.32
N ILE A 365 5.24 10.61 -9.26
CA ILE A 365 5.64 12.01 -9.11
C ILE A 365 4.44 12.95 -8.87
N SER A 366 3.27 12.61 -9.42
CA SER A 366 2.02 13.35 -9.22
C SER A 366 1.53 13.32 -7.77
N ASP A 367 1.95 12.36 -6.96
CA ASP A 367 1.64 12.32 -5.53
C ASP A 367 2.35 13.46 -4.80
N PHE A 368 3.58 13.77 -5.20
CA PHE A 368 4.42 14.82 -4.63
C PHE A 368 4.20 16.20 -5.28
N LEU A 369 3.81 16.22 -6.55
CA LEU A 369 3.54 17.41 -7.36
C LEU A 369 2.08 17.42 -7.84
N PRO A 370 1.11 17.80 -6.99
CA PRO A 370 -0.32 17.66 -7.29
C PRO A 370 -0.79 18.43 -8.53
N PHE A 371 -0.11 19.52 -8.92
CA PHE A 371 -0.45 20.26 -10.13
C PHE A 371 -0.29 19.41 -11.41
N LEU A 372 0.47 18.31 -11.38
CA LEU A 372 0.54 17.38 -12.50
C LEU A 372 -0.78 16.62 -12.71
N GLN A 373 -1.63 16.52 -11.69
CA GLN A 373 -2.88 15.77 -11.77
C GLN A 373 -3.93 16.46 -12.66
N TYR A 374 -3.72 17.73 -13.02
CA TYR A 374 -4.57 18.44 -13.98
C TYR A 374 -4.32 18.01 -15.45
N PHE A 375 -3.20 17.35 -15.74
CA PHE A 375 -2.91 16.88 -17.10
C PHE A 375 -3.83 15.72 -17.49
N THR A 376 -4.38 15.79 -18.70
CA THR A 376 -5.35 14.83 -19.23
C THR A 376 -4.96 13.36 -19.08
N PRO A 377 -3.69 12.94 -19.33
CA PRO A 377 -3.31 11.53 -19.16
C PRO A 377 -3.45 11.03 -17.71
N ILE A 378 -3.01 11.83 -16.73
CA ILE A 378 -3.10 11.48 -15.31
C ILE A 378 -4.56 11.48 -14.87
N ARG A 379 -5.36 12.46 -15.33
CA ARG A 379 -6.79 12.52 -15.02
C ARG A 379 -7.57 11.31 -15.57
N ARG A 380 -7.24 10.84 -16.79
CA ARG A 380 -7.84 9.62 -17.37
C ARG A 380 -7.48 8.39 -16.54
N TYR A 381 -6.22 8.26 -16.17
CA TYR A 381 -5.77 7.17 -15.31
C TYR A 381 -6.44 7.20 -13.93
N PHE A 382 -6.55 8.37 -13.28
CA PHE A 382 -7.29 8.53 -12.01
C PHE A 382 -8.76 8.14 -12.15
N HIS A 383 -9.40 8.46 -13.28
CA HIS A 383 -10.76 8.04 -13.54
C HIS A 383 -10.88 6.51 -13.64
N SER A 384 -9.98 5.86 -14.38
CA SER A 384 -9.93 4.39 -14.45
C SER A 384 -9.65 3.73 -13.09
N LEU A 385 -8.78 4.33 -12.28
CA LEU A 385 -8.48 3.87 -10.93
C LEU A 385 -9.70 3.94 -10.01
N TYR A 386 -10.40 5.07 -10.04
CA TYR A 386 -11.64 5.27 -9.29
C TYR A 386 -12.72 4.27 -9.72
N GLN A 387 -12.94 4.10 -11.04
CA GLN A 387 -13.89 3.11 -11.57
C GLN A 387 -13.58 1.69 -11.09
N CYS A 388 -12.30 1.31 -11.10
CA CYS A 388 -11.86 0.01 -10.58
C CYS A 388 -12.19 -0.14 -9.09
N SER A 389 -11.87 0.87 -8.27
CA SER A 389 -12.12 0.80 -6.83
C SER A 389 -13.60 0.74 -6.50
N THR A 390 -14.42 1.59 -7.12
CA THR A 390 -15.88 1.58 -6.95
C THR A 390 -16.49 0.25 -7.40
N TRP A 391 -15.96 -0.36 -8.47
CA TRP A 391 -16.43 -1.67 -8.90
C TRP A 391 -16.14 -2.74 -7.84
N ILE A 392 -14.93 -2.80 -7.29
CA ILE A 392 -14.56 -3.75 -6.22
C ILE A 392 -15.45 -3.53 -5.00
N PHE A 393 -15.62 -2.27 -4.59
CA PHE A 393 -16.46 -1.90 -3.46
C PHE A 393 -17.88 -2.46 -3.62
N ARG A 394 -18.49 -2.29 -4.80
CA ARG A 394 -19.83 -2.82 -5.10
C ARG A 394 -19.91 -4.35 -5.05
N GLN A 395 -18.87 -5.05 -5.51
CA GLN A 395 -18.84 -6.51 -5.43
C GLN A 395 -18.82 -6.99 -3.96
N VAL A 396 -18.01 -6.34 -3.11
CA VAL A 396 -17.96 -6.65 -1.67
C VAL A 396 -19.27 -6.25 -0.99
N GLU A 397 -19.80 -5.08 -1.33
CA GLU A 397 -21.07 -4.58 -0.79
C GLU A 397 -22.24 -5.52 -1.06
N GLN A 398 -22.32 -6.08 -2.26
CA GLN A 398 -23.36 -7.06 -2.58
C GLN A 398 -23.31 -8.28 -1.65
N ILE A 399 -22.12 -8.84 -1.40
CA ILE A 399 -21.95 -9.98 -0.49
C ILE A 399 -22.38 -9.60 0.94
N VAL A 400 -22.00 -8.40 1.39
CA VAL A 400 -22.34 -7.90 2.72
C VAL A 400 -23.84 -7.65 2.88
N LEU A 401 -24.48 -7.07 1.86
CA LEU A 401 -25.93 -6.84 1.82
C LEU A 401 -26.72 -8.15 1.85
N GLU A 402 -26.35 -9.12 1.01
CA GLU A 402 -26.97 -10.46 1.01
C GLU A 402 -26.93 -11.07 2.42
N ARG A 403 -25.78 -10.97 3.10
CA ARG A 403 -25.65 -11.47 4.47
C ARG A 403 -26.45 -10.66 5.49
N PHE A 404 -26.46 -9.34 5.37
CA PHE A 404 -27.23 -8.44 6.23
C PHE A 404 -28.73 -8.74 6.17
N GLU A 405 -29.27 -8.96 4.98
CA GLU A 405 -30.68 -9.33 4.78
C GLU A 405 -31.00 -10.67 5.46
N GLN A 406 -30.13 -11.68 5.31
CA GLN A 406 -30.28 -12.97 5.99
C GLN A 406 -30.33 -12.84 7.52
N LEU A 407 -29.46 -12.01 8.09
CA LEU A 407 -29.44 -11.76 9.54
C LEU A 407 -30.71 -11.04 10.02
N CYS A 408 -31.19 -10.05 9.26
CA CYS A 408 -32.45 -9.36 9.55
C CYS A 408 -33.65 -10.31 9.53
N LEU A 409 -33.72 -11.20 8.52
CA LEU A 409 -34.77 -12.23 8.42
C LEU A 409 -34.73 -13.19 9.60
N LYS A 410 -33.55 -13.66 9.98
CA LYS A 410 -33.35 -14.54 11.15
C LYS A 410 -33.81 -13.89 12.45
N ARG A 411 -33.50 -12.61 12.67
CA ARG A 411 -33.98 -11.84 13.84
C ARG A 411 -35.49 -11.69 13.84
N LYS A 412 -36.11 -11.46 12.68
CA LYS A 412 -37.57 -11.35 12.57
C LYS A 412 -38.26 -12.68 12.90
N GLN A 413 -37.74 -13.80 12.39
CA GLN A 413 -38.25 -15.14 12.71
C GLN A 413 -38.10 -15.47 14.19
N GLN A 414 -36.97 -15.14 14.81
CA GLN A 414 -36.76 -15.35 16.24
C GLN A 414 -37.77 -14.57 17.09
N LYS A 415 -38.03 -13.29 16.76
CA LYS A 415 -39.07 -12.49 17.44
C LYS A 415 -40.47 -13.09 17.30
N ILE A 416 -40.80 -13.69 16.15
CA ILE A 416 -42.09 -14.37 15.95
C ILE A 416 -42.19 -15.63 16.81
N ILE A 417 -41.12 -16.42 16.90
CA ILE A 417 -41.05 -17.62 17.75
C ILE A 417 -41.14 -17.25 19.23
N ASP A 418 -40.42 -16.21 19.67
CA ASP A 418 -40.43 -15.76 21.05
C ASP A 418 -41.81 -15.22 21.46
N ASN A 419 -42.50 -14.52 20.54
CA ASN A 419 -43.89 -14.06 20.74
C ASN A 419 -44.93 -15.20 20.64
N GLY A 420 -44.68 -16.23 19.83
CA GLY A 420 -45.58 -17.38 19.65
C GLY A 420 -45.51 -18.43 20.77
N ASN A 421 -44.38 -18.52 21.48
CA ASN A 421 -44.17 -19.48 22.57
C ASN A 421 -44.53 -18.98 23.97
N GLY A 422 -45.19 -17.82 24.10
CA GLY A 422 -45.70 -17.35 25.40
C GLY A 422 -44.63 -17.22 26.49
N LYS A 423 -43.36 -16.96 26.13
CA LYS A 423 -42.36 -16.56 27.13
C LYS A 423 -42.57 -15.09 27.45
N ILE A 424 -43.44 -14.84 28.43
CA ILE A 424 -43.35 -13.64 29.26
C ILE A 424 -42.00 -13.76 29.99
N SER A 425 -40.96 -13.14 29.46
CA SER A 425 -39.74 -12.93 30.22
C SER A 425 -40.00 -11.80 31.23
N GLY A 426 -40.63 -12.16 32.34
CA GLY A 426 -40.39 -11.49 33.60
C GLY A 426 -38.96 -11.81 34.05
N VAL A 427 -38.00 -11.03 33.55
CA VAL A 427 -36.82 -10.70 34.34
C VAL A 427 -36.85 -9.18 34.47
N THR A 428 -37.24 -8.82 35.68
CA THR A 428 -37.29 -7.50 36.25
C THR A 428 -36.06 -6.66 35.89
N SER A 429 -36.37 -5.44 35.47
CA SER A 429 -35.64 -4.23 35.82
C SER A 429 -34.81 -4.37 37.09
N ASP A 430 -33.49 -4.38 36.94
CA ASP A 430 -32.55 -3.92 37.94
C ASP A 430 -31.29 -3.47 37.20
N ILE A 431 -31.35 -2.24 36.69
CA ILE A 431 -30.29 -1.21 36.58
C ILE A 431 -31.02 0.00 36.00
N ASP A 432 -31.77 0.70 36.85
CA ASP A 432 -32.10 2.12 36.66
C ASP A 432 -32.72 2.65 37.95
N LYS A 433 -31.83 3.00 38.89
CA LYS A 433 -31.92 4.12 39.85
C LYS A 433 -30.88 3.94 40.95
N SER A 434 -29.65 4.37 40.67
CA SER A 434 -28.88 5.10 41.68
C SER A 434 -27.86 6.02 41.00
N SER A 435 -27.89 7.28 41.45
CA SER A 435 -26.94 8.37 41.16
C SER A 435 -26.96 9.00 39.76
N SER A 436 -27.72 10.08 39.67
CA SER A 436 -27.30 11.32 39.02
C SER A 436 -25.84 11.64 39.33
N SER A 437 -24.96 11.35 38.39
CA SER A 437 -23.72 12.09 38.18
C SER A 437 -23.35 11.96 36.72
N THR A 438 -23.23 13.09 36.03
CA THR A 438 -22.61 13.18 34.71
C THR A 438 -21.18 12.64 34.83
N SER A 439 -21.00 11.36 34.52
CA SER A 439 -19.69 10.79 34.25
C SER A 439 -19.72 10.35 32.79
N GLU A 440 -18.89 11.00 31.99
CA GLU A 440 -18.57 10.57 30.64
C GLU A 440 -18.27 9.07 30.68
N ILE A 441 -19.08 8.25 29.98
CA ILE A 441 -18.73 6.85 29.75
C ILE A 441 -17.46 6.88 28.92
N ASN A 442 -16.33 6.67 29.59
CA ASN A 442 -15.03 6.67 28.97
C ASN A 442 -14.91 5.39 28.11
N CYS A 443 -15.26 5.51 26.82
CA CYS A 443 -15.01 4.52 25.78
C CYS A 443 -13.51 4.38 25.53
N ASP A 444 -12.77 3.91 26.53
CA ASP A 444 -11.34 3.59 26.41
C ASP A 444 -11.18 2.35 25.50
N GLU A 445 -10.04 2.28 24.82
CA GLU A 445 -9.59 1.23 23.89
C GLU A 445 -9.78 -0.19 24.50
N ARG A 446 -9.61 -0.29 25.83
CA ARG A 446 -9.79 -1.52 26.61
C ARG A 446 -11.24 -1.96 26.78
N PHE A 447 -12.24 -1.11 26.59
CA PHE A 447 -13.65 -1.46 26.77
C PHE A 447 -14.18 -2.21 25.55
N VAL A 448 -13.97 -1.66 24.35
CA VAL A 448 -14.31 -2.33 23.09
C VAL A 448 -13.51 -3.63 23.01
N ASP A 449 -12.18 -3.60 23.18
CA ASP A 449 -11.37 -4.83 23.21
C ASP A 449 -11.88 -5.86 24.22
N ARG A 450 -12.31 -5.48 25.43
CA ARG A 450 -12.85 -6.44 26.41
C ARG A 450 -14.19 -7.03 25.98
N ILE A 451 -15.10 -6.22 25.42
CA ILE A 451 -16.39 -6.70 24.92
C ILE A 451 -16.18 -7.59 23.70
N LEU A 452 -15.37 -7.16 22.74
CA LEU A 452 -15.06 -7.92 21.53
C LEU A 452 -14.34 -9.22 21.88
N LEU A 453 -13.38 -9.21 22.82
CA LEU A 453 -12.70 -10.42 23.32
C LEU A 453 -13.64 -11.34 24.09
N GLN A 454 -14.55 -10.81 24.91
CA GLN A 454 -15.56 -11.62 25.61
C GLN A 454 -16.56 -12.24 24.62
N LYS A 455 -17.00 -11.49 23.60
CA LYS A 455 -17.87 -12.02 22.54
C LYS A 455 -17.13 -13.06 21.69
N GLN A 456 -15.87 -12.84 21.30
CA GLN A 456 -15.04 -13.80 20.56
C GLN A 456 -14.75 -15.09 21.34
N TYR A 457 -14.66 -15.02 22.67
CA TYR A 457 -14.48 -16.20 23.53
C TYR A 457 -15.78 -16.97 23.76
N LYS A 458 -16.94 -16.30 23.69
CA LYS A 458 -18.26 -16.88 23.93
C LYS A 458 -19.03 -17.26 22.67
N SER A 459 -18.69 -16.72 21.50
CA SER A 459 -19.45 -16.94 20.26
C SER A 459 -18.61 -17.60 19.17
N SER A 460 -19.27 -18.51 18.45
CA SER A 460 -18.85 -19.06 17.16
C SER A 460 -18.98 -18.05 16.00
N ALA A 461 -19.15 -16.75 16.30
CA ALA A 461 -19.59 -15.77 15.32
C ALA A 461 -18.54 -15.53 14.24
N LYS A 462 -19.01 -15.58 12.99
CA LYS A 462 -18.24 -15.25 11.80
C LYS A 462 -17.94 -13.74 11.83
N PHE A 463 -16.80 -13.32 11.27
CA PHE A 463 -16.42 -11.89 11.28
C PHE A 463 -17.54 -11.01 10.70
N LEU A 464 -18.07 -11.39 9.54
CA LEU A 464 -19.15 -10.65 8.90
C LEU A 464 -20.41 -10.58 9.78
N ASP A 465 -20.80 -11.67 10.43
CA ASP A 465 -21.94 -11.65 11.36
C ASP A 465 -21.69 -10.71 12.52
N PHE A 466 -20.48 -10.77 13.08
CA PHE A 466 -20.10 -9.97 14.22
C PHE A 466 -20.12 -8.47 13.93
N ILE A 467 -19.56 -8.03 12.80
CA ILE A 467 -19.53 -6.60 12.44
C ILE A 467 -20.92 -6.10 12.08
N LEU A 468 -21.75 -6.92 11.42
CA LEU A 468 -23.15 -6.58 11.11
C LEU A 468 -24.02 -6.54 12.37
N GLU A 469 -23.81 -7.45 13.31
CA GLU A 469 -24.48 -7.42 14.62
C GLU A 469 -24.07 -6.17 15.41
N HIS A 470 -22.78 -5.81 15.40
CA HIS A 470 -22.30 -4.58 16.03
C HIS A 470 -22.94 -3.33 15.41
N TYR A 471 -23.04 -3.27 14.08
CA TYR A 471 -23.73 -2.21 13.35
C TYR A 471 -25.21 -2.12 13.76
N LEU A 472 -25.93 -3.26 13.81
CA LEU A 472 -27.34 -3.31 14.20
C LEU A 472 -27.59 -2.98 15.68
N GLU A 473 -26.63 -3.27 16.57
CA GLU A 473 -26.74 -2.98 18.01
C GLU A 473 -26.41 -1.52 18.33
N ASN A 474 -25.56 -0.88 17.53
CA ASN A 474 -25.04 0.46 17.81
C ASN A 474 -24.99 1.34 16.55
N GLU A 475 -26.14 1.61 15.91
CA GLU A 475 -26.22 2.45 14.70
C GLU A 475 -25.61 3.86 14.89
N ARG A 476 -25.50 4.35 16.13
CA ARG A 476 -24.89 5.66 16.44
C ARG A 476 -23.36 5.66 16.40
N THR A 477 -22.70 4.50 16.41
CA THR A 477 -21.24 4.39 16.57
C THR A 477 -20.47 3.97 15.33
N MET A 478 -21.14 3.46 14.29
CA MET A 478 -20.52 3.04 13.03
C MET A 478 -21.49 3.23 11.87
N GLN A 479 -21.12 4.01 10.86
CA GLN A 479 -21.91 4.19 9.64
C GLN A 479 -21.71 3.01 8.68
N TRP A 480 -22.69 2.77 7.80
CA TRP A 480 -22.61 1.71 6.77
C TRP A 480 -21.32 1.80 5.94
N ASN A 481 -21.01 3.00 5.45
CA ASN A 481 -19.80 3.22 4.65
C ASN A 481 -18.53 2.94 5.44
N GLU A 482 -18.45 3.34 6.71
CA GLU A 482 -17.28 3.11 7.56
C GLU A 482 -17.02 1.61 7.76
N MET A 483 -18.09 0.84 8.00
CA MET A 483 -18.07 -0.61 8.08
C MET A 483 -17.61 -1.23 6.74
N MET A 484 -18.20 -0.80 5.64
CA MET A 484 -17.89 -1.33 4.31
C MET A 484 -16.43 -1.11 3.91
N TYR A 485 -15.87 0.08 4.17
CA TYR A 485 -14.45 0.32 3.90
C TYR A 485 -13.52 -0.43 4.84
N GLU A 486 -13.94 -0.69 6.09
CA GLU A 486 -13.17 -1.54 7.00
C GLU A 486 -13.11 -2.99 6.50
N ILE A 487 -14.26 -3.54 6.09
CA ILE A 487 -14.35 -4.87 5.47
C ILE A 487 -13.50 -4.93 4.20
N GLY A 488 -13.62 -3.93 3.32
CA GLY A 488 -12.88 -3.84 2.06
C GLY A 488 -11.35 -3.80 2.27
N ASP A 489 -10.87 -3.01 3.22
CA ASP A 489 -9.43 -2.93 3.55
C ASP A 489 -8.89 -4.25 4.09
N LEU A 490 -9.67 -4.96 4.92
CA LEU A 490 -9.27 -6.26 5.46
C LEU A 490 -9.18 -7.33 4.37
N VAL A 491 -10.19 -7.40 3.50
CA VAL A 491 -10.23 -8.33 2.37
C VAL A 491 -9.13 -8.01 1.37
N GLY A 492 -8.83 -6.73 1.12
CA GLY A 492 -7.73 -6.28 0.26
C GLY A 492 -6.34 -6.75 0.70
N GLY A 493 -6.17 -7.18 1.96
CA GLY A 493 -4.94 -7.81 2.46
C GLY A 493 -4.53 -9.09 1.70
N ASN A 494 -5.46 -9.71 0.97
CA ASN A 494 -5.19 -10.92 0.18
C ASN A 494 -4.07 -10.71 -0.85
N SER A 495 -4.01 -9.56 -1.53
CA SER A 495 -2.99 -9.29 -2.56
C SER A 495 -1.59 -9.24 -1.97
N ALA A 496 -1.43 -8.69 -0.76
CA ALA A 496 -0.15 -8.65 -0.07
C ALA A 496 0.37 -10.07 0.24
N VAL A 497 -0.51 -10.94 0.76
CA VAL A 497 -0.18 -12.34 1.07
C VAL A 497 0.13 -13.13 -0.20
N GLY A 498 -0.68 -12.97 -1.26
CA GLY A 498 -0.49 -13.66 -2.53
C GLY A 498 0.82 -13.28 -3.23
N ASN A 499 1.15 -11.99 -3.28
CA ASN A 499 2.42 -11.53 -3.84
C ASN A 499 3.62 -12.02 -3.01
N LEU A 500 3.53 -12.00 -1.67
CA LEU A 500 4.60 -12.50 -0.82
C LEU A 500 4.83 -14.01 -1.01
N LEU A 501 3.75 -14.79 -1.06
CA LEU A 501 3.79 -16.22 -1.33
C LEU A 501 4.46 -16.50 -2.69
N PHE A 502 4.05 -15.79 -3.74
CA PHE A 502 4.63 -16.00 -5.07
C PHE A 502 6.11 -15.56 -5.15
N ARG A 503 6.52 -14.53 -4.39
CA ARG A 503 7.92 -14.16 -4.21
C ARG A 503 8.73 -15.27 -3.54
N LEU A 504 8.20 -15.87 -2.47
CA LEU A 504 8.86 -16.99 -1.78
C LEU A 504 9.00 -18.20 -2.72
N LEU A 505 7.94 -18.58 -3.45
CA LEU A 505 8.01 -19.67 -4.42
C LEU A 505 9.06 -19.38 -5.51
N GLY A 506 9.17 -18.12 -5.97
CA GLY A 506 10.21 -17.70 -6.90
C GLY A 506 11.62 -17.85 -6.33
N HIS A 507 11.87 -17.41 -5.08
CA HIS A 507 13.14 -17.63 -4.41
C HIS A 507 13.48 -19.12 -4.30
N LEU A 508 12.51 -19.96 -3.92
CA LEU A 508 12.73 -21.41 -3.82
C LEU A 508 13.01 -22.06 -5.18
N ALA A 509 12.39 -21.57 -6.26
CA ALA A 509 12.61 -22.08 -7.61
C ALA A 509 14.04 -21.86 -8.14
N ILE A 510 14.72 -20.80 -7.68
CA ILE A 510 16.10 -20.47 -8.08
C ILE A 510 17.15 -20.77 -7.01
N ASN A 511 16.75 -21.22 -5.82
CA ASN A 511 17.64 -21.62 -4.72
C ASN A 511 17.37 -23.08 -4.31
N PRO A 512 17.86 -24.07 -5.09
CA PRO A 512 17.52 -25.48 -4.90
C PRO A 512 18.00 -26.05 -3.56
N GLU A 513 19.11 -25.57 -3.01
CA GLU A 513 19.61 -26.00 -1.71
C GLU A 513 18.64 -25.61 -0.58
N ALA A 514 18.20 -24.33 -0.56
CA ALA A 514 17.22 -23.86 0.41
C ALA A 514 15.88 -24.60 0.25
N GLN A 515 15.44 -24.83 -0.99
CA GLN A 515 14.24 -25.61 -1.28
C GLN A 515 14.34 -27.04 -0.73
N GLN A 516 15.49 -27.69 -0.90
CA GLN A 516 15.70 -29.05 -0.42
C GLN A 516 15.64 -29.12 1.12
N GLN A 517 16.29 -28.18 1.81
CA GLN A 517 16.25 -28.12 3.27
C GLN A 517 14.83 -27.90 3.82
N LEU A 518 14.05 -27.02 3.18
CA LEU A 518 12.64 -26.83 3.52
C LEU A 518 11.83 -28.10 3.27
N TYR A 519 12.04 -28.77 2.13
CA TYR A 519 11.37 -30.03 1.81
C TYR A 519 11.68 -31.11 2.83
N ASP A 520 12.94 -31.28 3.24
CA ASP A 520 13.34 -32.32 4.20
C ASP A 520 12.63 -32.13 5.56
N GLN A 521 12.55 -30.89 6.05
CA GLN A 521 11.76 -30.54 7.26
C GLN A 521 10.28 -30.86 7.09
N VAL A 522 9.69 -30.48 5.95
CA VAL A 522 8.26 -30.69 5.72
C VAL A 522 7.95 -32.18 5.56
N LYS A 523 8.82 -32.93 4.89
CA LYS A 523 8.67 -34.37 4.66
C LYS A 523 8.74 -35.17 5.95
N SER A 524 9.65 -34.82 6.87
CA SER A 524 9.74 -35.53 8.16
C SER A 524 8.43 -35.42 8.95
N ILE A 525 7.83 -34.23 8.96
CA ILE A 525 6.52 -33.99 9.60
C ILE A 525 5.42 -34.81 8.92
N ALA A 526 5.41 -34.87 7.59
CA ALA A 526 4.44 -35.66 6.85
C ALA A 526 4.56 -37.16 7.17
N ILE A 527 5.78 -37.70 7.23
CA ILE A 527 6.04 -39.11 7.58
C ILE A 527 5.54 -39.41 8.99
N GLU A 528 5.89 -38.59 9.99
CA GLU A 528 5.44 -38.78 11.37
C GLU A 528 3.91 -38.75 11.49
N LYS A 529 3.25 -37.86 10.74
CA LYS A 529 1.78 -37.82 10.67
C LYS A 529 1.21 -39.08 10.05
N GLU A 530 1.81 -39.57 8.97
CA GLU A 530 1.39 -40.82 8.34
C GLU A 530 1.49 -42.01 9.30
N GLU A 531 2.63 -42.15 9.99
CA GLU A 531 2.85 -43.20 10.99
C GLU A 531 1.83 -43.14 12.13
N SER A 532 1.54 -41.93 12.64
CA SER A 532 0.53 -41.74 13.68
C SER A 532 -0.88 -42.18 13.24
N ILE A 533 -1.25 -41.92 11.98
CA ILE A 533 -2.57 -42.29 11.43
C ILE A 533 -2.65 -43.80 11.19
N VAL A 534 -1.58 -44.41 10.65
CA VAL A 534 -1.51 -45.86 10.39
C VAL A 534 -1.58 -46.66 11.69
N ASN A 535 -0.96 -46.17 12.77
CA ASN A 535 -1.01 -46.82 14.08
C ASN A 535 -2.39 -46.76 14.74
N LEU A 536 -3.28 -45.84 14.30
CA LEU A 536 -4.60 -45.64 14.90
C LEU A 536 -5.75 -46.31 14.13
N ASN A 537 -5.57 -46.78 12.89
CA ASN A 537 -6.70 -47.26 12.08
C ASN A 537 -6.34 -48.34 11.03
N GLU A 538 -6.98 -49.51 11.10
CA GLU A 538 -6.85 -50.60 10.10
C GLU A 538 -7.28 -50.15 8.69
N GLU A 539 -8.26 -49.24 8.57
CA GLU A 539 -8.66 -48.65 7.27
C GLU A 539 -7.60 -47.71 6.68
N ALA A 540 -6.75 -47.11 7.52
CA ALA A 540 -5.64 -46.28 7.06
C ALA A 540 -4.53 -47.14 6.41
N LYS A 541 -4.36 -48.40 6.83
CA LYS A 541 -3.49 -49.36 6.14
C LYS A 541 -3.98 -49.64 4.71
N ALA A 542 -5.29 -49.61 4.46
CA ALA A 542 -5.84 -49.71 3.10
C ALA A 542 -5.66 -48.42 2.28
N ARG A 543 -5.73 -47.23 2.90
CA ARG A 543 -5.41 -45.93 2.24
C ARG A 543 -3.94 -45.80 1.84
N ARG A 544 -3.05 -46.57 2.46
CA ARG A 544 -1.63 -46.72 2.08
C ARG A 544 -1.45 -47.09 0.60
N GLN A 545 -2.43 -47.75 -0.02
CA GLN A 545 -2.44 -48.09 -1.46
C GLN A 545 -2.73 -46.91 -2.39
N LYS A 546 -3.20 -45.74 -1.88
CA LYS A 546 -3.57 -44.57 -2.70
C LYS A 546 -2.52 -43.45 -2.78
N ASN A 547 -1.32 -43.61 -2.20
CA ASN A 547 -0.22 -42.63 -2.31
C ASN A 547 -0.57 -41.17 -1.91
N VAL A 548 -1.53 -40.97 -0.99
CA VAL A 548 -1.93 -39.61 -0.56
C VAL A 548 -1.11 -39.21 0.66
N GLN A 549 -0.07 -38.38 0.44
CA GLN A 549 0.71 -37.76 1.51
C GLN A 549 -0.20 -36.94 2.44
N PRO A 550 -0.02 -37.00 3.77
CA PRO A 550 -0.82 -36.22 4.71
C PRO A 550 -0.55 -34.73 4.55
N MET A 551 -1.63 -33.93 4.53
CA MET A 551 -1.55 -32.48 4.37
C MET A 551 -0.99 -31.82 5.62
N ILE A 552 -0.11 -30.84 5.42
CA ILE A 552 0.41 -29.96 6.45
C ILE A 552 -0.61 -28.87 6.74
N MET A 553 -0.96 -28.72 8.01
CA MET A 553 -2.03 -27.82 8.46
C MET A 553 -1.45 -26.71 9.36
N ILE A 554 -2.28 -25.72 9.73
CA ILE A 554 -1.82 -24.60 10.57
C ILE A 554 -1.33 -25.13 11.94
N GLU A 555 -1.91 -26.21 12.44
CA GLU A 555 -1.53 -26.83 13.70
C GLU A 555 -0.06 -27.31 13.69
N ASP A 556 0.49 -27.62 12.51
CA ASP A 556 1.88 -28.03 12.34
C ASP A 556 2.87 -26.84 12.26
N GLN A 557 2.38 -25.59 12.23
CA GLN A 557 3.20 -24.40 11.96
C GLN A 557 4.37 -24.23 12.96
N HIS A 558 4.19 -24.62 14.22
CA HIS A 558 5.24 -24.58 15.24
C HIS A 558 6.42 -25.53 14.93
N ARG A 559 6.19 -26.54 14.09
CA ARG A 559 7.18 -27.52 13.63
C ARG A 559 7.87 -27.10 12.33
N LEU A 560 7.53 -25.92 11.79
CA LEU A 560 8.05 -25.39 10.53
C LEU A 560 8.95 -24.16 10.73
N PRO A 561 10.00 -24.22 11.60
CA PRO A 561 10.85 -23.06 11.84
C PRO A 561 11.59 -22.61 10.57
N LEU A 562 12.03 -23.53 9.71
CA LEU A 562 12.79 -23.17 8.51
C LEU A 562 11.89 -22.57 7.41
N VAL A 563 10.65 -23.03 7.30
CA VAL A 563 9.64 -22.38 6.43
C VAL A 563 9.33 -20.97 6.95
N THR A 564 9.15 -20.81 8.27
CA THR A 564 8.94 -19.50 8.89
C THR A 564 10.12 -18.56 8.61
N ALA A 565 11.35 -19.08 8.75
CA ALA A 565 12.57 -18.36 8.45
C ALA A 565 12.68 -17.96 6.96
N ALA A 566 12.25 -18.83 6.04
CA ALA A 566 12.21 -18.52 4.61
C ALA A 566 11.19 -17.41 4.27
N ILE A 567 10.05 -17.38 4.97
CA ILE A 567 9.08 -16.28 4.86
C ILE A 567 9.71 -14.97 5.35
N MET A 568 10.41 -14.99 6.48
CA MET A 568 11.12 -13.83 7.03
C MET A 568 12.23 -13.34 6.08
N GLU A 569 12.97 -14.24 5.45
CA GLU A 569 13.98 -13.89 4.46
C GLU A 569 13.39 -13.29 3.19
N THR A 570 12.25 -13.82 2.74
CA THR A 570 11.49 -13.24 1.63
C THR A 570 11.03 -11.82 1.97
N LEU A 571 10.49 -11.60 3.18
CA LEU A 571 10.10 -10.27 3.66
C LEU A 571 11.29 -9.30 3.70
N ARG A 572 12.46 -9.76 4.19
CA ARG A 572 13.69 -8.96 4.23
C ARG A 572 14.13 -8.52 2.84
N LEU A 573 14.20 -9.44 1.88
CA LEU A 573 14.65 -9.15 0.50
C LEU A 573 13.61 -8.39 -0.33
N THR A 574 12.32 -8.51 0.01
CA THR A 574 11.27 -7.75 -0.65
C THR A 574 11.38 -6.25 -0.37
N LEU A 575 11.90 -5.88 0.81
CA LEU A 575 12.01 -4.50 1.27
C LEU A 575 10.67 -3.75 1.23
N SER A 576 9.55 -4.42 1.49
CA SER A 576 8.22 -3.80 1.48
C SER A 576 8.26 -2.51 2.30
N PRO A 577 8.05 -1.33 1.68
CA PRO A 577 8.16 -0.07 2.40
C PRO A 577 7.16 -0.02 3.54
N ILE A 578 7.60 0.45 4.70
CA ILE A 578 6.65 0.83 5.74
C ILE A 578 5.88 2.06 5.23
N VAL A 579 4.56 1.98 5.30
CA VAL A 579 3.68 3.09 4.91
C VAL A 579 4.16 4.38 5.60
N PRO A 580 4.44 5.46 4.86
CA PRO A 580 4.97 6.68 5.43
C PRO A 580 4.15 7.22 6.59
N HIS A 581 4.83 7.82 7.56
CA HIS A 581 4.22 8.45 8.73
C HIS A 581 4.20 9.98 8.56
N LEU A 582 3.37 10.68 9.32
CA LEU A 582 3.26 12.14 9.29
C LEU A 582 3.21 12.69 10.72
N SER A 583 3.99 13.73 11.00
CA SER A 583 3.98 14.39 12.30
C SER A 583 2.66 15.15 12.52
N ARG A 584 2.01 14.93 13.67
CA ARG A 584 0.74 15.57 14.07
C ARG A 584 0.95 16.94 14.70
N TRP A 585 2.12 17.18 15.26
CA TRP A 585 2.51 18.39 15.97
C TRP A 585 3.99 18.68 15.76
N ASP A 586 4.39 19.89 16.12
CA ASP A 586 5.79 20.25 16.23
C ASP A 586 6.42 19.41 17.34
N THR A 587 7.54 18.75 17.03
CA THR A 587 8.19 17.79 17.93
C THR A 587 9.67 17.67 17.61
N SER A 588 10.34 16.66 18.16
CA SER A 588 11.75 16.39 17.89
C SER A 588 12.01 14.92 17.62
N ILE A 589 13.12 14.62 16.97
CA ILE A 589 13.68 13.27 16.83
C ILE A 589 15.19 13.40 17.06
N GLN A 590 15.75 12.67 18.02
CA GLN A 590 17.20 12.63 18.29
C GLN A 590 17.88 14.03 18.30
N GLY A 591 17.27 15.01 18.98
CA GLY A 591 17.81 16.37 19.08
C GLY A 591 17.58 17.28 17.87
N TYR A 592 16.84 16.81 16.84
CA TYR A 592 16.44 17.65 15.71
C TYR A 592 14.99 18.09 15.80
N PHE A 593 14.70 19.32 15.40
CA PHE A 593 13.35 19.85 15.27
C PHE A 593 12.60 19.24 14.08
N ILE A 594 11.38 18.78 14.34
CA ILE A 594 10.46 18.20 13.35
C ILE A 594 9.14 18.98 13.36
N PRO A 595 8.89 19.82 12.34
CA PRO A 595 7.62 20.53 12.21
C PRO A 595 6.44 19.58 12.01
N LYS A 596 5.26 20.03 12.44
CA LYS A 596 3.97 19.42 12.10
C LYS A 596 3.83 19.26 10.59
N GLY A 597 3.27 18.14 10.16
CA GLY A 597 3.10 17.82 8.74
C GLY A 597 4.37 17.32 8.05
N THR A 598 5.47 17.10 8.79
CA THR A 598 6.66 16.44 8.24
C THR A 598 6.40 14.95 8.02
N MET A 599 6.65 14.48 6.80
CA MET A 599 6.57 13.07 6.43
C MET A 599 7.81 12.32 6.93
N ILE A 600 7.62 11.15 7.54
CA ILE A 600 8.68 10.30 8.01
C ILE A 600 8.76 9.05 7.13
N LEU A 601 9.94 8.84 6.54
CA LEU A 601 10.27 7.65 5.76
C LEU A 601 11.30 6.81 6.53
N PHE A 602 11.13 5.49 6.50
CA PHE A 602 12.10 4.56 7.06
C PHE A 602 12.92 3.95 5.92
N ASN A 603 14.24 4.04 6.01
CA ASN A 603 15.17 3.45 5.06
C ASN A 603 15.31 1.95 5.30
N ILE A 604 14.26 1.20 4.99
CA ILE A 604 14.22 -0.27 5.12
C ILE A 604 15.28 -0.92 4.23
N TYR A 605 15.62 -0.30 3.10
CA TYR A 605 16.72 -0.74 2.23
C TYR A 605 18.04 -0.84 2.99
N HIS A 606 18.43 0.21 3.72
CA HIS A 606 19.61 0.17 4.57
C HIS A 606 19.50 -0.91 5.66
N LEU A 607 18.39 -0.90 6.40
CA LEU A 607 18.22 -1.77 7.57
C LEU A 607 18.24 -3.25 7.20
N ASN A 608 17.74 -3.62 6.03
CA ASN A 608 17.66 -5.01 5.59
C ASN A 608 18.82 -5.44 4.68
N LEU A 609 19.56 -4.53 4.05
CA LEU A 609 20.66 -4.87 3.14
C LEU A 609 22.04 -4.40 3.59
N SER A 610 22.17 -3.84 4.80
CA SER A 610 23.49 -3.51 5.34
C SER A 610 24.29 -4.79 5.61
N GLU A 611 25.49 -4.89 5.04
CA GLU A 611 26.44 -5.98 5.35
C GLU A 611 26.84 -6.01 6.83
N LYS A 612 26.71 -4.88 7.54
CA LYS A 612 26.94 -4.81 8.99
C LYS A 612 25.86 -5.53 9.80
N LEU A 613 24.63 -5.56 9.30
CA LEU A 613 23.48 -6.19 9.97
C LEU A 613 23.23 -7.60 9.43
N TYR A 614 23.46 -7.81 8.13
CA TYR A 614 23.20 -9.06 7.43
C TYR A 614 24.40 -9.42 6.54
N PRO A 615 25.23 -10.41 6.93
CA PRO A 615 26.27 -10.93 6.06
C PRO A 615 25.68 -11.50 4.76
N ASN A 616 26.34 -11.20 3.63
CA ASN A 616 25.86 -11.53 2.27
C ASN A 616 24.38 -11.14 2.06
N PRO A 617 24.05 -9.83 2.17
CA PRO A 617 22.67 -9.37 2.32
C PRO A 617 21.79 -9.64 1.09
N PHE A 618 22.38 -9.88 -0.08
CA PHE A 618 21.62 -10.18 -1.30
C PHE A 618 21.36 -11.68 -1.50
N LYS A 619 22.03 -12.56 -0.74
CA LYS A 619 21.79 -14.01 -0.78
C LYS A 619 20.48 -14.32 -0.07
N PHE A 620 19.63 -15.13 -0.70
CA PHE A 620 18.48 -15.74 -0.04
C PHE A 620 18.97 -16.86 0.89
N ASP A 621 18.96 -16.61 2.19
CA ASP A 621 19.43 -17.56 3.20
C ASP A 621 18.46 -17.59 4.40
N PRO A 622 17.51 -18.54 4.44
CA PRO A 622 16.62 -18.71 5.58
C PRO A 622 17.34 -18.95 6.91
N LYS A 623 18.52 -19.60 6.91
CA LYS A 623 19.22 -19.98 8.15
C LYS A 623 19.63 -18.78 9.00
N ARG A 624 19.69 -17.56 8.43
CA ARG A 624 19.96 -16.34 9.20
C ARG A 624 18.92 -16.03 10.29
N PHE A 625 17.73 -16.61 10.17
CA PHE A 625 16.64 -16.48 11.16
C PHE A 625 16.46 -17.76 11.98
N ILE A 626 17.47 -18.63 12.00
CA ILE A 626 17.49 -19.85 12.80
C ILE A 626 18.65 -19.75 13.79
N THR A 627 18.37 -20.01 15.06
CA THR A 627 19.39 -20.17 16.11
C THR A 627 20.01 -21.57 16.07
N ASP A 628 21.10 -21.76 16.80
CA ASP A 628 21.81 -23.06 16.86
C ASP A 628 20.94 -24.21 17.40
N ASP A 629 19.93 -23.90 18.22
CA ASP A 629 18.94 -24.87 18.73
C ASP A 629 17.80 -25.18 17.75
N GLY A 630 17.79 -24.58 16.56
CA GLY A 630 16.78 -24.77 15.53
C GLY A 630 15.51 -23.93 15.69
N SER A 631 15.45 -23.04 16.69
CA SER A 631 14.32 -22.13 16.88
C SER A 631 14.40 -20.88 15.97
N VAL A 632 13.27 -20.19 15.80
CA VAL A 632 13.20 -19.00 14.93
C VAL A 632 13.72 -17.78 15.68
N LEU A 633 14.79 -17.17 15.18
CA LEU A 633 15.31 -15.90 15.64
C LEU A 633 14.68 -14.75 14.85
N LYS A 634 14.09 -13.78 15.56
CA LYS A 634 13.70 -12.49 14.96
C LYS A 634 14.68 -11.39 15.39
N PRO A 635 15.56 -10.92 14.50
CA PRO A 635 16.48 -9.84 14.82
C PRO A 635 15.76 -8.57 15.22
N ASP A 636 16.35 -7.87 16.18
CA ASP A 636 15.87 -6.62 16.75
C ASP A 636 15.75 -5.46 15.75
N HIS A 637 16.51 -5.55 14.66
CA HIS A 637 16.53 -4.60 13.55
C HIS A 637 15.59 -4.98 12.39
N PHE A 638 14.82 -6.06 12.54
CA PHE A 638 13.91 -6.57 11.51
C PHE A 638 12.45 -6.15 11.74
N PHE A 639 11.98 -5.18 10.95
CA PHE A 639 10.64 -4.56 11.07
C PHE A 639 9.75 -4.76 9.83
N PRO A 640 9.51 -6.01 9.37
CA PRO A 640 8.74 -6.27 8.13
C PRO A 640 7.27 -5.83 8.21
N PHE A 641 6.77 -5.63 9.43
CA PHE A 641 5.37 -5.30 9.71
C PHE A 641 5.22 -3.96 10.45
N SER A 642 6.22 -3.09 10.35
CA SER A 642 6.32 -1.87 11.18
C SER A 642 6.29 -2.21 12.69
N HIS A 643 5.97 -1.23 13.53
CA HIS A 643 5.79 -1.41 14.97
C HIS A 643 4.83 -0.37 15.56
N GLY A 644 4.46 -0.57 16.82
CA GLY A 644 3.67 0.38 17.60
C GLY A 644 2.21 0.47 17.12
N ARG A 645 1.60 1.64 17.30
CA ARG A 645 0.16 1.88 17.07
C ARG A 645 -0.31 1.58 15.64
N ARG A 646 0.61 1.66 14.67
CA ARG A 646 0.37 1.46 13.24
C ARG A 646 0.97 0.18 12.68
N SER A 647 1.27 -0.81 13.53
CA SER A 647 1.73 -2.14 13.13
C SER A 647 0.80 -2.82 12.12
N CYS A 648 1.28 -3.78 11.34
CA CYS A 648 0.40 -4.54 10.45
C CYS A 648 -0.64 -5.32 11.27
N LEU A 649 -1.93 -5.23 10.92
CA LEU A 649 -2.99 -6.01 11.58
C LEU A 649 -2.94 -7.51 11.19
N GLY A 650 -2.62 -7.80 9.93
CA GLY A 650 -2.62 -9.15 9.37
C GLY A 650 -1.32 -9.96 9.58
N TYR A 651 -0.36 -9.49 10.41
CA TYR A 651 0.98 -10.09 10.47
C TYR A 651 0.96 -11.59 10.82
N LYS A 652 0.01 -12.05 11.65
CA LYS A 652 -0.13 -13.48 11.98
C LYS A 652 -0.68 -14.30 10.83
N MET A 653 -1.66 -13.77 10.10
CA MET A 653 -2.25 -14.45 8.92
C MET A 653 -1.20 -14.72 7.85
N VAL A 654 -0.21 -13.83 7.69
CA VAL A 654 0.88 -13.99 6.71
C VAL A 654 1.61 -15.33 6.91
N ASN A 655 2.16 -15.58 8.10
CA ASN A 655 2.91 -16.81 8.34
C ASN A 655 2.00 -18.04 8.28
N THR A 656 0.78 -17.93 8.78
CA THR A 656 -0.20 -19.02 8.83
C THR A 656 -0.65 -19.47 7.43
N ILE A 657 -0.96 -18.54 6.52
CA ILE A 657 -1.36 -18.86 5.15
C ILE A 657 -0.17 -19.38 4.36
N ILE A 658 0.95 -18.65 4.38
CA ILE A 658 2.08 -18.96 3.50
C ILE A 658 2.77 -20.27 3.89
N SER A 659 2.94 -20.55 5.19
CA SER A 659 3.70 -21.74 5.64
C SER A 659 3.05 -23.04 5.18
N THR A 660 1.73 -23.16 5.35
CA THR A 660 0.98 -24.36 4.96
C THR A 660 0.89 -24.52 3.45
N THR A 661 0.65 -23.44 2.69
CA THR A 661 0.59 -23.52 1.23
C THR A 661 1.94 -23.93 0.64
N VAL A 662 3.05 -23.33 1.10
CA VAL A 662 4.39 -23.69 0.62
C VAL A 662 4.74 -25.13 1.00
N ALA A 663 4.48 -25.54 2.26
CA ALA A 663 4.77 -26.89 2.70
C ALA A 663 4.07 -27.95 1.84
N ASN A 664 2.77 -27.77 1.57
CA ASN A 664 2.01 -28.71 0.76
C ASN A 664 2.43 -28.70 -0.72
N LEU A 665 2.79 -27.55 -1.29
CA LEU A 665 3.36 -27.49 -2.63
C LEU A 665 4.70 -28.23 -2.71
N LEU A 666 5.58 -28.07 -1.71
CA LEU A 666 6.89 -28.72 -1.67
C LEU A 666 6.78 -30.24 -1.49
N LEU A 667 5.76 -30.74 -0.79
CA LEU A 667 5.52 -32.18 -0.67
C LEU A 667 5.23 -32.83 -2.03
N GLU A 668 4.46 -32.16 -2.89
CA GLU A 668 4.06 -32.71 -4.19
C GLU A 668 5.00 -32.37 -5.33
N TYR A 669 5.65 -31.21 -5.29
CA TYR A 669 6.42 -30.68 -6.41
C TYR A 669 7.80 -30.18 -6.00
N ARG A 670 8.76 -30.35 -6.93
CA ARG A 670 9.99 -29.58 -6.98
C ARG A 670 9.74 -28.33 -7.82
N LEU A 671 10.09 -27.17 -7.27
CA LEU A 671 9.97 -25.87 -7.94
C LEU A 671 11.23 -25.57 -8.75
N THR A 672 11.08 -25.06 -9.97
CA THR A 672 12.21 -24.72 -10.85
C THR A 672 11.88 -23.50 -11.72
N SER A 673 12.90 -22.87 -12.30
CA SER A 673 12.70 -22.01 -13.47
C SER A 673 12.37 -22.86 -14.71
N LEU A 674 11.55 -22.32 -15.61
CA LEU A 674 11.15 -22.99 -16.86
C LEU A 674 12.28 -23.05 -17.90
N SER A 675 13.17 -22.05 -17.89
CA SER A 675 14.26 -21.85 -18.83
C SER A 675 15.29 -20.89 -18.24
N LEU A 676 16.45 -20.74 -18.91
CA LEU A 676 17.46 -19.76 -18.50
C LEU A 676 16.93 -18.31 -18.54
N GLU A 677 16.08 -17.97 -19.51
CA GLU A 677 15.50 -16.62 -19.59
C GLU A 677 14.49 -16.39 -18.46
N ASN A 678 13.65 -17.38 -18.17
CA ASN A 678 12.74 -17.32 -17.04
C ASN A 678 13.51 -17.23 -15.70
N HIS A 679 14.64 -17.95 -15.55
CA HIS A 679 15.51 -17.83 -14.38
C HIS A 679 15.99 -16.38 -14.18
N LYS A 680 16.54 -15.76 -15.22
CA LYS A 680 16.98 -14.35 -15.20
C LYS A 680 15.82 -13.38 -14.92
N GLN A 681 14.61 -13.69 -15.39
CA GLN A 681 13.41 -12.91 -15.11
C GLN A 681 13.05 -12.99 -13.62
N ILE A 682 13.07 -14.20 -13.02
CA ILE A 682 12.85 -14.40 -11.58
C ILE A 682 13.88 -13.58 -10.78
N GLU A 683 15.17 -13.71 -11.07
CA GLU A 683 16.23 -12.95 -10.40
C GLU A 683 15.99 -11.45 -10.47
N ARG A 684 15.70 -10.92 -11.68
CA ARG A 684 15.50 -9.49 -11.92
C ARG A 684 14.29 -8.91 -11.16
N MET A 685 13.21 -9.69 -11.01
CA MET A 685 11.99 -9.27 -10.31
C MET A 685 12.09 -9.45 -8.79
N LEU A 686 12.85 -10.45 -8.33
CA LEU A 686 13.08 -10.67 -6.90
C LEU A 686 14.18 -9.80 -6.31
N GLN A 687 14.96 -9.09 -7.15
CA GLN A 687 15.91 -8.09 -6.69
C GLN A 687 15.27 -7.11 -5.68
N PRO A 688 15.96 -6.79 -4.57
CA PRO A 688 15.48 -5.85 -3.57
C PRO A 688 15.29 -4.42 -4.10
N LYS A 689 14.07 -4.09 -4.53
CA LYS A 689 13.69 -2.78 -5.09
C LYS A 689 12.66 -2.01 -4.27
N GLY A 690 12.30 -2.54 -3.10
CA GLY A 690 11.37 -1.89 -2.19
C GLY A 690 9.94 -1.87 -2.69
N SER A 691 9.46 -3.03 -3.16
CA SER A 691 8.05 -3.25 -3.50
C SER A 691 7.67 -4.71 -3.28
N LEU A 692 6.58 -4.91 -2.55
CA LEU A 692 5.98 -6.23 -2.37
C LEU A 692 5.20 -6.67 -3.61
N ALA A 693 4.60 -5.74 -4.33
CA ALA A 693 3.84 -6.04 -5.53
C ALA A 693 4.74 -6.56 -6.65
N LEU A 694 4.31 -7.67 -7.25
CA LEU A 694 4.78 -8.13 -8.55
C LEU A 694 3.82 -7.61 -9.64
N PRO A 695 4.23 -7.59 -10.93
CA PRO A 695 3.34 -7.17 -12.02
C PRO A 695 1.99 -7.91 -11.96
N TYR A 696 0.90 -7.15 -12.07
CA TYR A 696 -0.47 -7.70 -11.93
C TYR A 696 -1.00 -8.31 -13.23
N ARG A 697 -0.50 -7.84 -14.39
CA ARG A 697 -0.98 -8.30 -15.69
C ARG A 697 -0.53 -9.74 -15.98
N PRO A 698 -1.41 -10.60 -16.52
CA PRO A 698 -1.02 -11.91 -17.01
C PRO A 698 0.15 -11.82 -18.01
N GLY A 699 1.18 -12.65 -17.83
CA GLY A 699 2.36 -12.68 -18.69
C GLY A 699 3.47 -11.69 -18.35
N ASP A 700 3.19 -10.59 -17.62
CA ASP A 700 4.22 -9.62 -17.23
C ASP A 700 5.08 -10.11 -16.06
N CYS A 701 4.63 -11.11 -15.31
CA CYS A 701 5.35 -11.72 -14.19
C CYS A 701 6.08 -13.01 -14.63
N TYR A 702 7.08 -13.43 -13.85
CA TYR A 702 7.70 -14.74 -14.07
C TYR A 702 6.73 -15.88 -13.75
N ASN A 703 6.97 -17.03 -14.37
CA ASN A 703 6.30 -18.30 -14.08
C ASN A 703 7.22 -19.24 -13.29
N ILE A 704 6.64 -20.23 -12.62
CA ILE A 704 7.37 -21.26 -11.87
C ILE A 704 7.08 -22.63 -12.49
N GLY A 705 8.13 -23.39 -12.80
CA GLY A 705 8.03 -24.78 -13.21
C GLY A 705 7.78 -25.68 -11.99
N LEU A 706 6.87 -26.62 -12.14
CA LEU A 706 6.56 -27.65 -11.15
C LEU A 706 6.88 -29.03 -11.74
N ILE A 707 7.76 -29.77 -11.08
CA ILE A 707 8.10 -31.15 -11.42
C ILE A 707 7.53 -32.03 -10.31
N SER A 708 6.69 -33.02 -10.65
CA SER A 708 6.15 -33.99 -9.68
C SER A 708 7.28 -34.66 -8.92
N ARG A 709 7.12 -34.81 -7.59
CA ARG A 709 8.01 -35.63 -6.76
C ARG A 709 7.65 -37.11 -6.74
N ASN A 710 6.45 -37.44 -7.19
CA ASN A 710 5.96 -38.80 -7.40
C ASN A 710 6.30 -39.28 -8.80
#